data_AF-V7DAZ8-F1
#
_entry.id   AF-V7DAZ8-F1
#
_cell.length_a   1.000
_cell.length_b   1.000
_cell.length_c   1.000
_cell.angle_alpha   90.00
_cell.angle_beta   90.00
_cell.angle_gamma   90.00
#
_symmetry.space_group_name_H-M   'P 1'
#
loop_
_entity.id
_entity.type
_entity.pdbx_description
1 polymer ?
#
loop_
_entity_poly.entity_id
_entity_poly.type
_entity_poly.pdbx_seq_one_letter_code
_entity_poly.pdbx_strand_id
1 'polypeptide(L)'
;MSLFKQLLLAICLFLVVAFSGSFMVSLESSRSQYVNQLRSHAQDAATALALSLTPNIDDPAMVELMVSSIFDSGYYSSIKVVDLGSNAVLVERHDEPDPGGVPRWFVGLIGLEAAGGDAIVSRGWQQAARVEVISHPMFAIAKLWQSALGSLGWLLLCGAASAVLGALLLRRQLRPLDYMVEQSHAIARREFLSLPELPRTPELRRVVQAMNQMVEKLKALFTEQAERSERLRAESYQDSLTGLSNRRYFEMQLNMRVSNLEEARAGYLLLLRVQGLAGLNARLGGQRTDQLLQAVGEQLRRTCASYPETNDLISRSRGGEFAVLAPGMVHEEAVQLAQALEATLHSLHETGASDIDPVACIGLAPFSPGDSPQALLKLADEALARAENQPTPGWVCLEQGVAAVAADSQHVWHERLDQAFNNGHFELFFQPVVDCASVQRVLHHKVISRLQDGHGEALPAGRFLPWLERFGWMPRLDVLVLEKVLAHLRGHEQVLALNLSAATLADPKALQRVFELLGQNTALGPRLVFEIGEEQLPEQAVLEQLTRRLHALGFGLALQRFGGRFSMIGNLAHLGLAYLKIDGSYIRNIDQEQHKRLFIEAVQRAAHSIDLPLIAERVETEGERLVLREMGVGGIQGQLVGEPAPWR
;
A
#
# COMPACT_ATOMS: atom_id res chain seq x y z
N MET A 1 13.20 7.73 22.48
CA MET A 1 12.10 7.25 23.36
C MET A 1 10.78 7.67 22.74
N SER A 2 9.72 6.84 22.80
CA SER A 2 8.42 7.22 22.23
C SER A 2 7.76 8.37 23.02
N LEU A 3 6.91 9.16 22.34
CA LEU A 3 6.12 10.22 22.95
C LEU A 3 5.26 9.70 24.12
N PHE A 4 4.71 8.49 23.99
CA PHE A 4 4.04 7.77 25.07
C PHE A 4 4.91 7.64 26.35
N LYS A 5 6.19 7.27 26.21
CA LYS A 5 7.10 7.08 27.35
C LYS A 5 7.46 8.42 28.00
N GLN A 6 7.64 9.48 27.20
CA GLN A 6 7.93 10.81 27.71
C GLN A 6 6.76 11.40 28.51
N LEU A 7 5.53 11.29 27.99
CA LEU A 7 4.31 11.75 28.68
C LEU A 7 4.07 10.97 29.96
N LEU A 8 4.22 9.63 29.93
CA LEU A 8 4.05 8.81 31.13
C LEU A 8 5.10 9.16 32.19
N LEU A 9 6.36 9.35 31.80
CA LEU A 9 7.42 9.78 32.70
C LEU A 9 7.15 11.17 33.29
N ALA A 10 6.65 12.11 32.49
CA ALA A 10 6.29 13.44 32.98
C ALA A 10 5.14 13.39 34.00
N ILE A 11 4.11 12.57 33.76
CA ILE A 11 3.00 12.34 34.70
C ILE A 11 3.53 11.73 36.00
N CYS A 12 4.35 10.67 35.91
CA CYS A 12 4.95 10.03 37.08
C CYS A 12 5.85 11.00 37.87
N LEU A 13 6.68 11.79 37.18
CA LEU A 13 7.55 12.78 37.81
C LEU A 13 6.75 13.86 38.52
N PHE A 14 5.71 14.39 37.87
CA PHE A 14 4.81 15.38 38.47
C PHE A 14 4.14 14.83 39.73
N LEU A 15 3.65 13.59 39.70
CA LEU A 15 3.07 12.95 40.88
C LEU A 15 4.09 12.79 42.00
N VAL A 16 5.29 12.33 41.70
CA VAL A 16 6.37 12.19 42.70
C VAL A 16 6.68 13.53 43.36
N VAL A 17 6.82 14.61 42.57
CA VAL A 17 7.08 15.95 43.11
C VAL A 17 5.91 16.44 43.97
N ALA A 18 4.67 16.34 43.47
CA ALA A 18 3.47 16.78 44.18
C ALA A 18 3.27 16.03 45.50
N PHE A 19 3.40 14.70 45.48
CA PHE A 19 3.25 13.88 46.68
C PHE A 19 4.40 14.06 47.65
N SER A 20 5.65 14.21 47.18
CA SER A 20 6.80 14.46 48.08
C SER A 20 6.67 15.80 48.79
N GLY A 21 6.23 16.84 48.08
CA GLY A 21 5.94 18.15 48.68
C GLY A 21 4.82 18.07 49.71
N SER A 22 3.70 17.41 49.39
CA SER A 22 2.59 17.21 50.32
C SER A 22 3.00 16.41 51.56
N PHE A 23 3.80 15.35 51.38
CA PHE A 23 4.34 14.56 52.48
C PHE A 23 5.21 15.40 53.42
N MET A 24 6.13 16.20 52.86
CA MET A 24 7.03 17.03 53.67
C MET A 24 6.28 18.11 54.46
N VAL A 25 5.30 18.77 53.85
CA VAL A 25 4.44 19.75 54.54
C VAL A 25 3.61 19.08 55.65
N SER A 26 3.05 17.90 55.37
CA SER A 26 2.28 17.15 56.36
C SER A 26 3.14 16.67 57.54
N LEU A 27 4.36 16.21 57.26
CA LEU A 27 5.30 15.77 58.29
C LEU A 27 5.73 16.94 59.19
N GLU A 28 6.08 18.09 58.61
CA GLU A 28 6.49 19.27 59.36
C GLU A 28 5.33 19.87 60.19
N SER A 29 4.13 19.91 59.60
CA SER A 29 2.92 20.33 60.31
C SER A 29 2.62 19.42 61.50
N SER A 30 2.70 18.10 61.30
CA SER A 30 2.50 17.12 62.37
C SER A 30 3.58 17.24 63.45
N ARG A 31 4.83 17.43 63.06
CA ARG A 31 5.96 17.66 63.98
C ARG A 31 5.70 18.87 64.86
N SER A 32 5.34 20.00 64.27
CA SER A 32 5.05 21.24 65.01
C SER A 32 3.88 21.07 65.98
N GLN A 33 2.81 20.36 65.57
CA GLN A 33 1.67 20.05 66.43
C GLN A 33 2.09 19.21 67.64
N TYR A 34 2.87 18.13 67.43
CA TYR A 34 3.30 17.28 68.52
C TYR A 34 4.27 17.97 69.48
N VAL A 35 5.18 18.83 68.99
CA VAL A 35 6.07 19.63 69.87
C VAL A 35 5.25 20.55 70.77
N ASN A 36 4.27 21.26 70.21
CA ASN A 36 3.39 22.13 71.00
C ASN A 36 2.55 21.32 72.00
N GLN A 37 2.09 20.13 71.62
CA GLN A 37 1.34 19.24 72.50
C GLN A 37 2.20 18.71 73.66
N LEU A 38 3.46 18.32 73.40
CA LEU A 38 4.39 17.87 74.43
C LEU A 38 4.69 18.99 75.43
N ARG A 39 4.86 20.24 74.96
CA ARG A 39 5.05 21.41 75.82
C ARG A 39 3.81 21.71 76.66
N SER A 40 2.61 21.69 76.07
CA SER A 40 1.36 21.89 76.83
C SER A 40 1.19 20.83 77.90
N HIS A 41 1.35 19.54 77.55
CA HIS A 41 1.24 18.44 78.51
C HIS A 41 2.28 18.51 79.64
N ALA A 42 3.52 18.93 79.34
CA ALA A 42 4.53 19.15 80.36
C ALA A 42 4.12 20.28 81.32
N GLN A 43 3.65 21.40 80.77
CA GLN A 43 3.23 22.57 81.54
C GLN A 43 1.98 22.30 82.37
N ASP A 44 0.99 21.62 81.81
CA ASP A 44 -0.25 21.21 82.48
C ASP A 44 0.06 20.24 83.61
N ALA A 45 0.95 19.28 83.39
CA ALA A 45 1.41 18.36 84.42
C ALA A 45 2.20 19.07 85.53
N ALA A 46 3.12 19.98 85.19
CA ALA A 46 3.86 20.77 86.17
C ALA A 46 2.88 21.59 87.03
N THR A 47 1.90 22.24 86.41
CA THR A 47 0.89 23.07 87.10
C THR A 47 -0.02 22.22 87.99
N ALA A 48 -0.52 21.09 87.49
CA ALA A 48 -1.36 20.17 88.26
C ALA A 48 -0.60 19.56 89.45
N LEU A 49 0.65 19.17 89.23
CA LEU A 49 1.53 18.61 90.27
C LEU A 49 1.85 19.68 91.31
N ALA A 50 2.14 20.92 90.90
CA ALA A 50 2.39 22.03 91.83
C ALA A 50 1.17 22.39 92.69
N LEU A 51 -0.03 22.45 92.10
CA LEU A 51 -1.28 22.67 92.84
C LEU A 51 -1.55 21.53 93.82
N SER A 52 -1.32 20.29 93.41
CA SER A 52 -1.60 19.12 94.23
C SER A 52 -0.56 18.92 95.35
N LEU A 53 0.68 19.38 95.15
CA LEU A 53 1.74 19.39 96.17
C LEU A 53 1.59 20.52 97.21
N THR A 54 0.87 21.61 96.87
CA THR A 54 0.72 22.78 97.75
C THR A 54 0.29 22.45 99.19
N PRO A 55 -0.70 21.57 99.45
CA PRO A 55 -1.07 21.20 100.82
C PRO A 55 -0.10 20.22 101.52
N ASN A 56 0.74 19.50 100.78
CA ASN A 56 1.51 18.35 101.29
C ASN A 56 3.04 18.46 101.07
N ILE A 57 3.54 19.67 100.78
CA ILE A 57 4.95 19.87 100.40
C ILE A 57 5.95 19.52 101.52
N ASP A 58 5.49 19.50 102.77
CA ASP A 58 6.30 19.18 103.96
C ASP A 58 6.34 17.67 104.29
N ASP A 59 5.64 16.82 103.52
CA ASP A 59 5.67 15.35 103.67
C ASP A 59 6.42 14.72 102.49
N PRO A 60 7.72 14.36 102.65
CA PRO A 60 8.54 13.79 101.59
C PRO A 60 7.96 12.53 100.97
N ALA A 61 7.26 11.69 101.76
CA ALA A 61 6.67 10.45 101.27
C ALA A 61 5.45 10.74 100.36
N MET A 62 4.67 11.76 100.68
CA MET A 62 3.56 12.19 99.85
C MET A 62 4.05 12.85 98.55
N VAL A 63 5.10 13.67 98.61
CA VAL A 63 5.73 14.26 97.41
C VAL A 63 6.24 13.16 96.48
N GLU A 64 6.92 12.15 97.01
CA GLU A 64 7.42 11.03 96.21
C GLU A 64 6.29 10.20 95.58
N LEU A 65 5.20 9.97 96.29
CA LEU A 65 4.05 9.21 95.79
C LEU A 65 3.31 9.94 94.68
N MET A 66 3.13 11.26 94.81
CA MET A 66 2.46 12.09 93.79
C MET A 66 3.32 12.25 92.53
N VAL A 67 4.63 12.43 92.69
CA VAL A 67 5.58 12.44 91.58
C VAL A 67 5.59 11.08 90.89
N SER A 68 5.65 9.97 91.64
CA SER A 68 5.67 8.62 91.06
C SER A 68 4.35 8.31 90.34
N SER A 69 3.18 8.69 90.89
CA SER A 69 1.89 8.45 90.24
C SER A 69 1.73 9.19 88.90
N ILE A 70 2.25 10.41 88.79
CA ILE A 70 2.21 11.17 87.52
C ILE A 70 3.28 10.65 86.56
N PHE A 71 4.46 10.28 87.07
CA PHE A 71 5.53 9.69 86.26
C PHE A 71 5.12 8.33 85.64
N ASP A 72 4.49 7.46 86.42
CA ASP A 72 4.02 6.12 86.02
C ASP A 72 2.88 6.16 84.97
N SER A 73 2.32 7.35 84.68
CA SER A 73 1.42 7.54 83.54
C SER A 73 2.11 7.34 82.17
N GLY A 74 3.45 7.34 82.14
CA GLY A 74 4.26 6.91 80.99
C GLY A 74 4.54 7.98 79.92
N TYR A 75 4.27 9.25 80.20
CA TYR A 75 4.41 10.35 79.24
C TYR A 75 5.62 11.27 79.47
N TYR A 76 6.41 11.04 80.53
CA TYR A 76 7.44 11.97 80.98
C TYR A 76 8.82 11.31 80.99
N SER A 77 9.84 12.02 80.52
CA SER A 77 11.24 11.57 80.61
C SER A 77 11.82 11.88 81.98
N SER A 78 11.41 13.01 82.58
CA SER A 78 11.79 13.35 83.95
C SER A 78 10.77 14.24 84.63
N ILE A 79 10.61 14.03 85.94
CA ILE A 79 9.90 14.95 86.84
C ILE A 79 10.81 15.22 88.02
N LYS A 80 11.05 16.50 88.29
CA LYS A 80 11.98 16.97 89.31
C LYS A 80 11.31 18.03 90.18
N VAL A 81 11.36 17.86 91.49
CA VAL A 81 10.89 18.85 92.46
C VAL A 81 12.10 19.42 93.19
N VAL A 82 12.31 20.72 93.08
CA VAL A 82 13.47 21.44 93.64
C VAL A 82 13.00 22.40 94.71
N ASP A 83 13.58 22.34 95.90
CA ASP A 83 13.34 23.30 96.96
C ASP A 83 14.00 24.65 96.61
N LEU A 84 13.24 25.76 96.66
CA LEU A 84 13.74 27.07 96.22
C LEU A 84 14.64 27.75 97.26
N GLY A 85 14.59 27.34 98.52
CA GLY A 85 15.38 27.93 99.60
C GLY A 85 16.80 27.35 99.70
N SER A 86 16.92 26.04 99.49
CA SER A 86 18.17 25.27 99.59
C SER A 86 18.75 24.86 98.24
N ASN A 87 17.97 24.99 97.16
CA ASN A 87 18.28 24.48 95.82
C ASN A 87 18.57 22.96 95.79
N ALA A 88 18.13 22.24 96.83
CA ALA A 88 18.24 20.79 96.92
C ALA A 88 17.08 20.13 96.16
N VAL A 89 17.38 19.00 95.51
CA VAL A 89 16.37 18.19 94.82
C VAL A 89 15.62 17.38 95.87
N LEU A 90 14.31 17.60 95.98
CA LEU A 90 13.45 16.89 96.94
C LEU A 90 13.12 15.50 96.41
N VAL A 91 12.70 15.40 95.15
CA VAL A 91 12.40 14.15 94.46
C VAL A 91 12.76 14.29 92.98
N GLU A 92 13.36 13.26 92.42
CA GLU A 92 13.64 13.15 90.98
C GLU A 92 13.28 11.74 90.49
N ARG A 93 12.53 11.69 89.40
CA ARG A 93 12.29 10.48 88.61
C ARG A 93 12.75 10.75 87.19
N HIS A 94 13.51 9.82 86.62
CA HIS A 94 13.88 9.82 85.22
C HIS A 94 13.74 8.41 84.65
N ASP A 95 13.49 8.32 83.36
CA ASP A 95 13.50 7.05 82.62
C ASP A 95 14.12 7.26 81.24
N GLU A 96 14.88 6.26 80.77
CA GLU A 96 15.47 6.23 79.43
C GLU A 96 14.67 5.25 78.57
N PRO A 97 14.00 5.73 77.50
CA PRO A 97 13.13 4.87 76.72
C PRO A 97 13.85 3.88 75.80
N ASP A 98 13.18 2.75 75.59
CA ASP A 98 13.43 1.85 74.46
C ASP A 98 12.80 2.43 73.17
N PRO A 99 13.51 2.56 72.04
CA PRO A 99 13.01 3.12 70.78
C PRO A 99 11.80 2.43 70.11
N GLY A 100 11.13 1.46 70.75
CA GLY A 100 9.73 1.11 70.45
C GLY A 100 9.40 0.85 68.98
N GLY A 101 10.30 0.17 68.25
CA GLY A 101 10.09 -0.21 66.84
C GLY A 101 10.30 0.89 65.79
N VAL A 102 10.77 2.08 66.17
CA VAL A 102 11.12 3.16 65.22
C VAL A 102 12.59 3.07 64.78
N PRO A 103 12.92 3.14 63.48
CA PRO A 103 14.30 3.12 63.02
C PRO A 103 15.12 4.32 63.50
N ARG A 104 16.37 4.08 63.94
CA ARG A 104 17.27 5.13 64.48
C ARG A 104 17.56 6.28 63.50
N TRP A 105 17.59 6.00 62.20
CA TRP A 105 17.81 7.05 61.18
C TRP A 105 16.65 8.06 61.13
N PHE A 106 15.42 7.63 61.38
CA PHE A 106 14.23 8.47 61.35
C PHE A 106 14.17 9.38 62.59
N VAL A 107 14.55 8.82 63.75
CA VAL A 107 14.72 9.57 65.00
C VAL A 107 15.73 10.71 64.81
N GLY A 108 16.89 10.43 64.22
CA GLY A 108 17.93 11.43 63.95
C GLY A 108 17.51 12.48 62.91
N LEU A 109 16.72 12.09 61.90
CA LEU A 109 16.22 13.01 60.87
C LEU A 109 15.19 14.00 61.43
N ILE A 110 14.29 13.54 62.31
CA ILE A 110 13.26 14.39 62.89
C ILE A 110 13.84 15.35 63.92
N GLY A 111 14.79 14.90 64.76
CA GLY A 111 15.42 15.74 65.78
C GLY A 111 14.39 16.46 66.66
N LEU A 112 13.50 15.70 67.31
CA LEU A 112 12.47 16.25 68.20
C LEU A 112 13.10 16.47 69.58
N GLU A 113 13.27 17.73 69.98
CA GLU A 113 13.77 18.08 71.31
C GLU A 113 12.70 17.79 72.38
N ALA A 114 13.15 17.34 73.55
CA ALA A 114 12.27 17.15 74.68
C ALA A 114 11.72 18.52 75.13
N ALA A 115 10.40 18.62 75.29
CA ALA A 115 9.74 19.83 75.74
C ALA A 115 9.47 19.75 77.24
N GLY A 116 9.95 20.75 77.98
CA GLY A 116 9.70 20.88 79.42
C GLY A 116 8.67 21.96 79.75
N GLY A 117 8.09 21.85 80.94
CA GLY A 117 7.26 22.86 81.58
C GLY A 117 7.63 22.95 83.06
N ASP A 118 7.42 24.13 83.64
CA ASP A 118 7.75 24.40 85.03
C ASP A 118 6.62 25.13 85.76
N ALA A 119 6.46 24.83 87.04
CA ALA A 119 5.46 25.46 87.88
C ALA A 119 5.99 25.64 89.31
N ILE A 120 5.52 26.69 89.98
CA ILE A 120 5.94 27.05 91.33
C ILE A 120 4.90 26.53 92.32
N VAL A 121 5.36 25.86 93.38
CA VAL A 121 4.56 25.47 94.53
C VAL A 121 4.61 26.60 95.56
N SER A 122 3.46 27.20 95.85
CA SER A 122 3.36 28.31 96.81
C SER A 122 2.89 27.83 98.18
N ARG A 123 3.58 28.26 99.23
CA ARG A 123 3.22 28.09 100.64
C ARG A 123 2.73 29.42 101.19
N GLY A 124 1.42 29.67 101.13
CA GLY A 124 0.87 30.99 101.44
C GLY A 124 1.44 32.07 100.51
N TRP A 125 2.25 33.00 101.07
CA TRP A 125 2.93 34.06 100.31
C TRP A 125 4.37 33.74 99.92
N GLN A 126 4.91 32.58 100.29
CA GLN A 126 6.29 32.17 99.98
C GLN A 126 6.32 31.08 98.90
N GLN A 127 7.31 31.15 98.01
CA GLN A 127 7.54 30.09 97.01
C GLN A 127 8.37 28.99 97.66
N ALA A 128 7.80 27.79 97.80
CA ALA A 128 8.43 26.69 98.53
C ALA A 128 9.29 25.80 97.62
N ALA A 129 8.76 25.42 96.46
CA ALA A 129 9.45 24.53 95.53
C ALA A 129 9.13 24.88 94.07
N ARG A 130 9.96 24.41 93.14
CA ARG A 130 9.71 24.41 91.70
C ARG A 130 9.57 22.97 91.22
N VAL A 131 8.51 22.70 90.48
CA VAL A 131 8.32 21.45 89.75
C VAL A 131 8.76 21.67 88.32
N GLU A 132 9.67 20.83 87.84
CA GLU A 132 10.10 20.74 86.45
C GLU A 132 9.62 19.40 85.89
N VAL A 133 8.89 19.44 84.78
CA VAL A 133 8.41 18.25 84.07
C VAL A 133 8.93 18.29 82.65
N ILE A 134 9.55 17.20 82.19
CA ILE A 134 9.99 17.03 80.81
C ILE A 134 9.18 15.92 80.16
N SER A 135 8.46 16.27 79.08
CA SER A 135 7.66 15.31 78.30
C SER A 135 8.53 14.46 77.39
N HIS A 136 8.08 13.23 77.21
CA HIS A 136 8.81 12.21 76.48
C HIS A 136 8.60 12.30 74.94
N PRO A 137 9.67 12.51 74.13
CA PRO A 137 9.50 12.72 72.69
C PRO A 137 9.21 11.42 71.90
N MET A 138 9.51 10.23 72.44
CA MET A 138 9.42 8.98 71.68
C MET A 138 7.99 8.62 71.28
N PHE A 139 6.98 8.98 72.08
CA PHE A 139 5.58 8.77 71.73
C PHE A 139 5.19 9.55 70.47
N ALA A 140 5.58 10.82 70.40
CA ALA A 140 5.38 11.66 69.22
C ALA A 140 6.15 11.10 68.00
N ILE A 141 7.38 10.66 68.20
CA ILE A 141 8.21 10.08 67.14
C ILE A 141 7.60 8.78 66.58
N ALA A 142 7.08 7.89 67.43
CA ALA A 142 6.41 6.66 67.02
C ALA A 142 5.13 6.94 66.22
N LYS A 143 4.34 7.94 66.63
CA LYS A 143 3.16 8.39 65.88
C LYS A 143 3.52 9.01 64.54
N LEU A 144 4.57 9.84 64.49
CA LEU A 144 5.09 10.40 63.23
C LEU A 144 5.58 9.30 62.28
N TRP A 145 6.22 8.25 62.79
CA TRP A 145 6.66 7.10 61.99
C TRP A 145 5.48 6.32 61.39
N GLN A 146 4.46 6.01 62.19
CA GLN A 146 3.24 5.35 61.70
C GLN A 146 2.52 6.20 60.64
N SER A 147 2.42 7.52 60.88
CA SER A 147 1.84 8.44 59.90
C SER A 147 2.66 8.49 58.62
N ALA A 148 4.00 8.48 58.72
CA ALA A 148 4.89 8.47 57.56
C ALA A 148 4.72 7.20 56.71
N LEU A 149 4.64 6.02 57.35
CA LEU A 149 4.37 4.75 56.67
C LEU A 149 2.99 4.73 55.99
N GLY A 150 1.96 5.23 56.68
CA GLY A 150 0.61 5.34 56.11
C GLY A 150 0.58 6.23 54.87
N SER A 151 1.22 7.41 54.95
CA SER A 151 1.34 8.32 53.81
C SER A 151 2.14 7.74 52.65
N LEU A 152 3.23 7.00 52.93
CA LEU A 152 4.01 6.29 51.90
C LEU A 152 3.18 5.21 51.20
N GLY A 153 2.41 4.42 51.95
CA GLY A 153 1.51 3.41 51.39
C GLY A 153 0.45 4.02 50.48
N TRP A 154 -0.15 5.14 50.90
CA TRP A 154 -1.13 5.87 50.10
C TRP A 154 -0.50 6.45 48.82
N LEU A 155 0.70 7.01 48.91
CA LEU A 155 1.47 7.52 47.77
C LEU A 155 1.75 6.43 46.74
N LEU A 156 2.19 5.25 47.17
CA LEU A 156 2.44 4.11 46.28
C LEU A 156 1.17 3.63 45.59
N LEU A 157 0.06 3.53 46.32
CA LEU A 157 -1.22 3.09 45.77
C LEU A 157 -1.78 4.10 44.75
N CYS A 158 -1.81 5.39 45.10
CA CYS A 158 -2.25 6.45 44.19
C CYS A 158 -1.31 6.58 42.97
N GLY A 159 0.00 6.44 43.17
CA GLY A 159 0.99 6.45 42.10
C GLY A 159 0.78 5.30 41.11
N ALA A 160 0.59 4.07 41.61
CA ALA A 160 0.32 2.90 40.77
C ALA A 160 -1.01 3.03 40.00
N ALA A 161 -2.09 3.43 40.68
CA ALA A 161 -3.39 3.65 40.04
C ALA A 161 -3.32 4.73 38.94
N SER A 162 -2.64 5.85 39.22
CA SER A 162 -2.46 6.93 38.26
C SER A 162 -1.59 6.51 37.06
N ALA A 163 -0.53 5.73 37.29
CA ALA A 163 0.30 5.19 36.21
C ALA A 163 -0.49 4.25 35.28
N VAL A 164 -1.33 3.36 35.85
CA VAL A 164 -2.17 2.45 35.06
C VAL A 164 -3.23 3.22 34.28
N LEU A 165 -3.96 4.12 34.93
CA LEU A 165 -4.99 4.95 34.28
C LEU A 165 -4.39 5.85 33.20
N GLY A 166 -3.25 6.48 33.49
CA GLY A 166 -2.49 7.29 32.54
C GLY A 166 -2.03 6.49 31.34
N ALA A 167 -1.50 5.28 31.54
CA ALA A 167 -1.10 4.40 30.45
C ALA A 167 -2.29 3.97 29.56
N LEU A 168 -3.43 3.60 30.16
CA LEU A 168 -4.64 3.23 29.42
C LEU A 168 -5.19 4.41 28.60
N LEU A 169 -5.25 5.60 29.22
CA LEU A 169 -5.74 6.82 28.58
C LEU A 169 -4.82 7.24 27.43
N LEU A 170 -3.50 7.24 27.65
CA LEU A 170 -2.52 7.55 26.61
C LEU A 170 -2.56 6.53 25.45
N ARG A 171 -2.68 5.22 25.75
CA ARG A 171 -2.85 4.20 24.69
C ARG A 171 -4.10 4.46 23.86
N ARG A 172 -5.23 4.76 24.51
CA ARG A 172 -6.49 5.05 23.81
C ARG A 172 -6.42 6.32 22.95
N GLN A 173 -5.76 7.37 23.43
CA GLN A 173 -5.65 8.64 22.68
C GLN A 173 -4.62 8.61 21.56
N LEU A 174 -3.54 7.81 21.69
CA LEU A 174 -2.47 7.74 20.69
C LEU A 174 -2.68 6.64 19.64
N ARG A 175 -3.60 5.68 19.85
CA ARG A 175 -3.94 4.65 18.87
C ARG A 175 -4.26 5.18 17.46
N PRO A 176 -4.94 6.34 17.27
CA PRO A 176 -5.15 6.91 15.94
C PRO A 176 -3.87 7.25 15.16
N LEU A 177 -2.73 7.46 15.82
CA LEU A 177 -1.46 7.74 15.15
C LEU A 177 -0.97 6.57 14.32
N ASP A 178 -1.16 5.33 14.79
CA ASP A 178 -0.74 4.13 14.05
C ASP A 178 -1.46 4.05 12.70
N TYR A 179 -2.78 4.32 12.69
CA TYR A 179 -3.58 4.36 11.47
C TYR A 179 -3.18 5.51 10.53
N MET A 180 -2.78 6.67 11.08
CA MET A 180 -2.29 7.78 10.25
C MET A 180 -0.95 7.46 9.60
N VAL A 181 -0.07 6.73 10.29
CA VAL A 181 1.18 6.22 9.73
C VAL A 181 0.89 5.20 8.63
N GLU A 182 -0.06 4.30 8.83
CA GLU A 182 -0.52 3.36 7.78
C GLU A 182 -1.09 4.10 6.56
N GLN A 183 -1.95 5.10 6.75
CA GLN A 183 -2.48 5.91 5.65
C GLN A 183 -1.36 6.67 4.92
N SER A 184 -0.40 7.23 5.64
CA SER A 184 0.77 7.89 5.03
C SER A 184 1.61 6.90 4.21
N HIS A 185 1.80 5.67 4.69
CA HIS A 185 2.50 4.64 3.94
C HIS A 185 1.69 4.15 2.74
N ALA A 186 0.36 4.07 2.85
CA ALA A 186 -0.52 3.76 1.72
C ALA A 186 -0.41 4.82 0.62
N ILE A 187 -0.48 6.12 0.98
CA ILE A 187 -0.25 7.22 0.04
C ILE A 187 1.14 7.12 -0.60
N ALA A 188 2.19 6.81 0.19
CA ALA A 188 3.53 6.60 -0.34
C ALA A 188 3.65 5.38 -1.28
N ARG A 189 2.83 4.34 -1.07
CA ARG A 189 2.67 3.20 -1.98
C ARG A 189 1.68 3.45 -3.12
N ARG A 190 1.19 4.70 -3.28
CA ARG A 190 0.23 5.10 -4.32
C ARG A 190 -1.13 4.43 -4.18
N GLU A 191 -1.48 4.05 -2.95
CA GLU A 191 -2.79 3.55 -2.54
C GLU A 191 -3.56 4.74 -1.94
N PHE A 192 -4.46 5.35 -2.73
CA PHE A 192 -5.22 6.55 -2.34
C PHE A 192 -6.42 6.20 -1.43
N LEU A 193 -6.14 5.58 -0.28
CA LEU A 193 -7.11 5.19 0.74
C LEU A 193 -7.56 6.40 1.56
N SER A 194 -8.87 6.61 1.66
CA SER A 194 -9.48 7.57 2.59
C SER A 194 -9.91 6.85 3.86
N LEU A 195 -9.64 7.47 5.02
CA LEU A 195 -10.09 6.92 6.31
C LEU A 195 -11.54 7.36 6.57
N PRO A 196 -12.50 6.44 6.69
CA PRO A 196 -13.90 6.79 6.95
C PRO A 196 -14.15 7.22 8.39
N GLU A 197 -13.38 6.69 9.35
CA GLU A 197 -13.54 7.01 10.78
C GLU A 197 -12.60 8.12 11.23
N LEU A 198 -13.18 9.26 11.60
CA LEU A 198 -12.43 10.40 12.12
C LEU A 198 -12.06 10.20 13.60
N PRO A 199 -10.82 10.50 14.01
CA PRO A 199 -10.44 10.42 15.40
C PRO A 199 -11.22 11.41 16.28
N ARG A 200 -11.36 11.05 17.56
CA ARG A 200 -12.08 11.87 18.55
C ARG A 200 -11.30 13.12 18.97
N THR A 201 -9.97 13.04 18.96
CA THR A 201 -9.08 14.15 19.30
C THR A 201 -9.13 15.23 18.20
N PRO A 202 -9.44 16.50 18.53
CA PRO A 202 -9.60 17.57 17.54
C PRO A 202 -8.38 17.79 16.66
N GLU A 203 -7.17 17.68 17.23
CA GLU A 203 -5.91 17.90 16.55
C GLU A 203 -5.68 16.82 15.48
N LEU A 204 -5.82 15.54 15.85
CA LEU A 204 -5.68 14.43 14.90
C LEU A 204 -6.81 14.45 13.86
N ARG A 205 -8.02 14.88 14.24
CA ARG A 205 -9.14 15.00 13.30
C ARG A 205 -8.82 15.98 12.18
N ARG A 206 -8.24 17.14 12.51
CA ARG A 206 -7.85 18.14 11.51
C ARG A 206 -6.80 17.58 10.54
N VAL A 207 -5.83 16.82 11.05
CA VAL A 207 -4.80 16.20 10.18
C VAL A 207 -5.42 15.13 9.27
N VAL A 208 -6.23 14.21 9.81
CA VAL A 208 -6.92 13.19 8.99
C VAL A 208 -7.84 13.82 7.96
N GLN A 209 -8.56 14.89 8.31
CA GLN A 209 -9.38 15.64 7.35
C GLN A 209 -8.54 16.28 6.24
N ALA A 210 -7.40 16.91 6.58
CA ALA A 210 -6.50 17.47 5.58
C ALA A 210 -5.90 16.40 4.66
N MET A 211 -5.53 15.23 5.21
CA MET A 211 -5.04 14.08 4.44
C MET A 211 -6.12 13.53 3.51
N ASN A 212 -7.36 13.34 4.00
CA ASN A 212 -8.47 12.89 3.17
C ASN A 212 -8.78 13.90 2.05
N GLN A 213 -8.80 15.20 2.34
CA GLN A 213 -8.97 16.24 1.32
C GLN A 213 -7.84 16.24 0.28
N MET A 214 -6.59 15.98 0.70
CA MET A 214 -5.46 15.84 -0.21
C MET A 214 -5.65 14.63 -1.13
N VAL A 215 -6.04 13.47 -0.56
CA VAL A 215 -6.35 12.26 -1.32
C VAL A 215 -7.48 12.49 -2.32
N GLU A 216 -8.56 13.16 -1.92
CA GLU A 216 -9.68 13.49 -2.81
C GLU A 216 -9.25 14.44 -3.94
N LYS A 217 -8.44 15.46 -3.65
CA LYS A 217 -7.89 16.37 -4.66
C LYS A 217 -6.98 15.65 -5.65
N LEU A 218 -6.10 14.76 -5.17
CA LEU A 218 -5.24 13.97 -6.05
C LEU A 218 -6.05 13.03 -6.94
N LYS A 219 -7.09 12.38 -6.39
CA LYS A 219 -8.04 11.59 -7.21
C LYS A 219 -8.70 12.44 -8.28
N ALA A 220 -9.23 13.61 -7.93
CA ALA A 220 -9.88 14.50 -8.89
C ALA A 220 -8.93 14.95 -10.01
N LEU A 221 -7.70 15.35 -9.64
CA LEU A 221 -6.66 15.72 -10.62
C LEU A 221 -6.31 14.54 -11.54
N PHE A 222 -6.13 13.35 -10.99
CA PHE A 222 -5.87 12.15 -11.78
C PHE A 222 -7.01 11.86 -12.74
N THR A 223 -8.25 11.86 -12.27
CA THR A 223 -9.44 11.60 -13.11
C THR A 223 -9.53 12.63 -14.24
N GLU A 224 -9.31 13.91 -13.97
CA GLU A 224 -9.31 14.95 -15.00
C GLU A 224 -8.22 14.71 -16.06
N GLN A 225 -6.99 14.38 -15.63
CA GLN A 225 -5.90 14.11 -16.58
C GLN A 225 -6.13 12.81 -17.37
N ALA A 226 -6.68 11.78 -16.74
CA ALA A 226 -7.01 10.50 -17.37
C ALA A 226 -8.11 10.67 -18.42
N GLU A 227 -9.19 11.40 -18.11
CA GLU A 227 -10.26 11.73 -19.06
C GLU A 227 -9.73 12.54 -20.25
N ARG A 228 -8.84 13.49 -19.99
CA ARG A 228 -8.20 14.28 -21.06
C ARG A 228 -7.34 13.40 -21.96
N SER A 229 -6.57 12.46 -21.39
CA SER A 229 -5.76 11.50 -22.14
C SER A 229 -6.62 10.58 -23.01
N GLU A 230 -7.71 10.05 -22.45
CA GLU A 230 -8.68 9.20 -23.17
C GLU A 230 -9.39 9.94 -24.30
N ARG A 231 -9.77 11.21 -24.08
CA ARG A 231 -10.36 12.04 -25.14
C ARG A 231 -9.36 12.25 -26.29
N LEU A 232 -8.11 12.59 -25.98
CA LEU A 232 -7.05 12.72 -27.00
C LEU A 232 -6.81 11.40 -27.74
N ARG A 233 -6.88 10.27 -27.04
CA ARG A 233 -6.78 8.94 -27.65
C ARG A 233 -7.92 8.69 -28.63
N ALA A 234 -9.16 8.93 -28.21
CA ALA A 234 -10.36 8.76 -29.04
C ALA A 234 -10.30 9.65 -30.29
N GLU A 235 -10.00 10.94 -30.13
CA GLU A 235 -9.84 11.89 -31.25
C GLU A 235 -8.72 11.49 -32.22
N SER A 236 -7.65 10.89 -31.71
CA SER A 236 -6.48 10.53 -32.52
C SER A 236 -6.62 9.19 -33.24
N TYR A 237 -7.29 8.22 -32.61
CA TYR A 237 -7.21 6.80 -32.98
C TYR A 237 -8.55 6.10 -33.18
N GLN A 238 -9.69 6.75 -32.94
CA GLN A 238 -11.02 6.20 -33.19
C GLN A 238 -11.73 6.92 -34.35
N ASP A 239 -12.58 6.17 -35.06
CA ASP A 239 -13.52 6.70 -36.05
C ASP A 239 -14.76 7.22 -35.33
N SER A 240 -15.11 8.49 -35.57
CA SER A 240 -16.18 9.19 -34.85
C SER A 240 -17.59 8.66 -35.15
N LEU A 241 -17.79 7.96 -36.28
CA LEU A 241 -19.10 7.44 -36.67
C LEU A 241 -19.38 6.07 -36.05
N THR A 242 -18.40 5.17 -36.14
CA THR A 242 -18.55 3.75 -35.77
C THR A 242 -17.97 3.41 -34.40
N GLY A 243 -17.12 4.28 -33.84
CA GLY A 243 -16.37 4.03 -32.61
C GLY A 243 -15.30 2.94 -32.73
N LEU A 244 -15.09 2.39 -33.94
CA LEU A 244 -13.96 1.50 -34.24
C LEU A 244 -12.65 2.28 -34.30
N SER A 245 -11.54 1.57 -34.42
CA SER A 245 -10.26 2.21 -34.69
C SER A 245 -10.29 2.94 -36.03
N ASN A 246 -9.59 4.06 -36.16
CA ASN A 246 -9.46 4.75 -37.44
C ASN A 246 -8.28 4.22 -38.25
N ARG A 247 -8.15 4.71 -39.50
CA ARG A 247 -7.05 4.37 -40.40
C ARG A 247 -5.66 4.54 -39.78
N ARG A 248 -5.44 5.63 -39.05
CA ARG A 248 -4.13 5.93 -38.44
C ARG A 248 -3.76 4.85 -37.42
N TYR A 249 -4.71 4.48 -36.55
CA TYR A 249 -4.48 3.40 -35.59
C TYR A 249 -4.23 2.07 -36.28
N PHE A 250 -4.98 1.75 -37.33
CA PHE A 250 -4.75 0.56 -38.13
C PHE A 250 -3.35 0.51 -38.75
N GLU A 251 -2.90 1.57 -39.42
CA GLU A 251 -1.56 1.64 -40.00
C GLU A 251 -0.48 1.51 -38.92
N MET A 252 -0.70 2.12 -37.75
CA MET A 252 0.20 2.01 -36.60
C MET A 252 0.31 0.56 -36.09
N GLN A 253 -0.82 -0.13 -35.90
CA GLN A 253 -0.86 -1.52 -35.45
C GLN A 253 -0.30 -2.49 -36.50
N LEU A 254 -0.63 -2.27 -37.78
CA LEU A 254 -0.10 -3.06 -38.90
C LEU A 254 1.43 -3.02 -38.93
N ASN A 255 2.01 -1.82 -38.88
CA ASN A 255 3.47 -1.65 -38.84
C ASN A 255 4.10 -2.33 -37.61
N MET A 256 3.40 -2.37 -36.49
CA MET A 256 3.91 -2.94 -35.24
C MET A 256 3.89 -4.45 -35.24
N ARG A 257 2.73 -5.04 -35.58
CA ARG A 257 2.45 -6.47 -35.48
C ARG A 257 3.09 -7.29 -36.61
N VAL A 258 3.39 -6.65 -37.75
CA VAL A 258 4.06 -7.33 -38.87
C VAL A 258 5.58 -7.20 -38.79
N SER A 259 6.12 -6.03 -38.40
CA SER A 259 7.57 -5.79 -38.43
C SER A 259 8.34 -6.24 -37.18
N ASN A 260 7.69 -6.56 -36.05
CA ASN A 260 8.39 -6.95 -34.81
C ASN A 260 8.68 -8.46 -34.78
N LEU A 261 9.91 -8.92 -35.01
CA LEU A 261 10.19 -10.36 -35.02
C LEU A 261 9.92 -11.09 -33.69
N GLU A 262 9.95 -10.40 -32.55
CA GLU A 262 9.68 -11.01 -31.23
C GLU A 262 8.19 -11.29 -30.99
N GLU A 263 7.33 -10.39 -31.46
CA GLU A 263 5.89 -10.40 -31.22
C GLU A 263 5.05 -10.69 -32.47
N ALA A 264 5.66 -10.64 -33.65
CA ALA A 264 4.99 -10.87 -34.90
C ALA A 264 4.53 -12.31 -34.97
N ARG A 265 3.23 -12.45 -35.22
CA ARG A 265 2.54 -13.70 -35.45
C ARG A 265 2.17 -13.71 -36.92
N ALA A 266 2.38 -14.83 -37.61
CA ALA A 266 1.76 -15.00 -38.92
C ALA A 266 0.23 -14.91 -38.76
N GLY A 267 -0.48 -14.43 -39.77
CA GLY A 267 -1.92 -14.22 -39.65
C GLY A 267 -2.56 -13.75 -40.95
N TYR A 268 -3.71 -13.11 -40.83
CA TYR A 268 -4.47 -12.57 -41.96
C TYR A 268 -4.79 -11.09 -41.79
N LEU A 269 -4.70 -10.35 -42.89
CA LEU A 269 -5.31 -9.04 -43.05
C LEU A 269 -6.59 -9.19 -43.87
N LEU A 270 -7.71 -8.77 -43.29
CA LEU A 270 -9.00 -8.72 -43.95
C LEU A 270 -9.34 -7.26 -44.28
N LEU A 271 -9.70 -7.00 -45.54
CA LEU A 271 -10.30 -5.75 -45.99
C LEU A 271 -11.75 -6.01 -46.39
N LEU A 272 -12.66 -5.16 -45.94
CA LEU A 272 -14.08 -5.22 -46.27
C LEU A 272 -14.50 -3.89 -46.89
N ARG A 273 -15.21 -3.91 -48.01
CA ARG A 273 -15.74 -2.71 -48.65
C ARG A 273 -17.24 -2.82 -48.92
N VAL A 274 -18.00 -1.89 -48.33
CA VAL A 274 -19.45 -1.74 -48.58
C VAL A 274 -19.69 -1.37 -50.04
N GLN A 275 -20.57 -2.13 -50.70
CA GLN A 275 -20.84 -1.98 -52.11
C GLN A 275 -21.67 -0.72 -52.41
N GLY A 276 -21.33 -0.04 -53.50
CA GLY A 276 -22.13 1.07 -54.03
C GLY A 276 -22.39 2.24 -53.07
N LEU A 277 -21.50 2.51 -52.10
CA LEU A 277 -21.69 3.51 -51.05
C LEU A 277 -22.15 4.89 -51.55
N ALA A 278 -21.58 5.38 -52.65
CA ALA A 278 -21.97 6.65 -53.26
C ALA A 278 -23.43 6.63 -53.77
N GLY A 279 -23.85 5.50 -54.35
CA GLY A 279 -25.23 5.29 -54.79
C GLY A 279 -26.19 5.13 -53.61
N LEU A 280 -25.78 4.43 -52.55
CA LEU A 280 -26.54 4.33 -51.30
C LEU A 280 -26.77 5.72 -50.69
N ASN A 281 -25.73 6.56 -50.62
CA ASN A 281 -25.86 7.94 -50.17
C ASN A 281 -26.85 8.77 -51.01
N ALA A 282 -26.85 8.58 -52.33
CA ALA A 282 -27.77 9.29 -53.22
C ALA A 282 -29.23 8.80 -53.07
N ARG A 283 -29.45 7.49 -52.85
CA ARG A 283 -30.78 6.88 -52.79
C ARG A 283 -31.42 6.90 -51.39
N LEU A 284 -30.64 6.60 -50.35
CA LEU A 284 -31.10 6.45 -48.97
C LEU A 284 -30.87 7.72 -48.13
N GLY A 285 -29.97 8.60 -48.58
CA GLY A 285 -29.54 9.79 -47.84
C GLY A 285 -28.45 9.49 -46.81
N GLY A 286 -27.64 10.50 -46.50
CA GLY A 286 -26.45 10.36 -45.64
C GLY A 286 -26.73 9.72 -44.28
N GLN A 287 -27.81 10.13 -43.61
CA GLN A 287 -28.16 9.59 -42.28
C GLN A 287 -28.42 8.08 -42.29
N ARG A 288 -29.09 7.54 -43.32
CA ARG A 288 -29.35 6.10 -43.42
C ARG A 288 -28.09 5.33 -43.80
N THR A 289 -27.26 5.89 -44.67
CA THR A 289 -25.96 5.29 -45.00
C THR A 289 -25.04 5.26 -43.78
N ASP A 290 -25.04 6.31 -42.96
CA ASP A 290 -24.28 6.34 -41.71
C ASP A 290 -24.76 5.24 -40.73
N GLN A 291 -26.07 5.01 -40.63
CA GLN A 291 -26.63 3.90 -39.86
C GLN A 291 -26.22 2.53 -40.42
N LEU A 292 -26.18 2.37 -41.74
CA LEU A 292 -25.67 1.14 -42.38
C LEU A 292 -24.20 0.91 -42.02
N LEU A 293 -23.36 1.94 -42.07
CA LEU A 293 -21.95 1.83 -41.72
C LEU A 293 -21.73 1.48 -40.24
N GLN A 294 -22.55 2.04 -39.35
CA GLN A 294 -22.56 1.66 -37.93
C GLN A 294 -22.97 0.20 -37.76
N ALA A 295 -23.99 -0.26 -38.48
CA ALA A 295 -24.44 -1.66 -38.44
C ALA A 295 -23.36 -2.63 -38.96
N VAL A 296 -22.69 -2.29 -40.06
CA VAL A 296 -21.54 -3.06 -40.58
C VAL A 296 -20.42 -3.14 -39.54
N GLY A 297 -20.07 -2.02 -38.91
CA GLY A 297 -19.05 -1.99 -37.87
C GLY A 297 -19.41 -2.83 -36.64
N GLU A 298 -20.68 -2.86 -36.25
CA GLU A 298 -21.17 -3.68 -35.15
C GLU A 298 -21.17 -5.18 -35.50
N GLN A 299 -21.56 -5.56 -36.72
CA GLN A 299 -21.47 -6.95 -37.17
C GLN A 299 -20.03 -7.45 -37.25
N LEU A 300 -19.11 -6.61 -37.72
CA LEU A 300 -17.67 -6.88 -37.67
C LEU A 300 -17.21 -7.14 -36.24
N ARG A 301 -17.52 -6.23 -35.29
CA ARG A 301 -17.14 -6.38 -33.88
C ARG A 301 -17.68 -7.67 -33.27
N ARG A 302 -18.95 -8.00 -33.49
CA ARG A 302 -19.58 -9.21 -32.94
C ARG A 302 -18.98 -10.49 -33.51
N THR A 303 -18.78 -10.55 -34.82
CA THR A 303 -18.27 -11.75 -35.49
C THR A 303 -16.80 -12.00 -35.12
N CYS A 304 -16.01 -10.92 -35.03
CA CYS A 304 -14.62 -10.97 -34.61
C CYS A 304 -14.44 -11.26 -33.11
N ALA A 305 -15.45 -11.08 -32.25
CA ALA A 305 -15.34 -11.33 -30.81
C ALA A 305 -14.99 -12.79 -30.46
N SER A 306 -15.26 -13.73 -31.36
CA SER A 306 -14.85 -15.14 -31.24
C SER A 306 -13.33 -15.36 -31.43
N TYR A 307 -12.61 -14.35 -31.92
CA TYR A 307 -11.18 -14.35 -32.21
C TYR A 307 -10.49 -13.25 -31.39
N PRO A 308 -10.13 -13.52 -30.12
CA PRO A 308 -9.59 -12.52 -29.20
C PRO A 308 -8.37 -11.75 -29.73
N GLU A 309 -7.59 -12.35 -30.63
CA GLU A 309 -6.45 -11.75 -31.31
C GLU A 309 -6.83 -10.56 -32.22
N THR A 310 -8.10 -10.44 -32.59
CA THR A 310 -8.62 -9.32 -33.40
C THR A 310 -9.13 -8.16 -32.54
N ASN A 311 -9.18 -8.32 -31.21
CA ASN A 311 -9.62 -7.28 -30.31
C ASN A 311 -8.77 -6.02 -30.51
N ASP A 312 -9.44 -4.87 -30.57
CA ASP A 312 -8.84 -3.56 -30.85
C ASP A 312 -8.21 -3.38 -32.24
N LEU A 313 -8.14 -4.43 -33.06
CA LEU A 313 -7.56 -4.43 -34.41
C LEU A 313 -8.60 -4.34 -35.53
N ILE A 314 -9.84 -3.97 -35.19
CA ILE A 314 -10.93 -3.69 -36.13
C ILE A 314 -11.00 -2.19 -36.37
N SER A 315 -10.94 -1.78 -37.63
CA SER A 315 -10.87 -0.38 -38.01
C SER A 315 -11.77 -0.02 -39.19
N ARG A 316 -12.13 1.26 -39.26
CA ARG A 316 -12.70 1.88 -40.45
C ARG A 316 -11.65 2.78 -41.08
N SER A 317 -11.20 2.40 -42.28
CA SER A 317 -10.10 3.08 -42.98
C SER A 317 -10.59 4.32 -43.73
N ARG A 318 -11.63 4.18 -44.56
CA ARG A 318 -12.18 5.28 -45.35
C ARG A 318 -13.59 4.97 -45.85
N GLY A 319 -14.54 5.89 -45.67
CA GLY A 319 -15.87 5.76 -46.28
C GLY A 319 -16.57 4.46 -45.86
N GLY A 320 -16.68 3.49 -46.77
CA GLY A 320 -17.28 2.18 -46.53
C GLY A 320 -16.25 1.04 -46.42
N GLU A 321 -14.98 1.37 -46.24
CA GLU A 321 -13.89 0.42 -46.12
C GLU A 321 -13.48 0.19 -44.67
N PHE A 322 -13.43 -1.08 -44.28
CA PHE A 322 -13.06 -1.57 -42.96
C PHE A 322 -11.86 -2.51 -43.10
N ALA A 323 -11.04 -2.60 -42.06
CA ALA A 323 -9.91 -3.50 -42.02
C ALA A 323 -9.86 -4.22 -40.67
N VAL A 324 -9.54 -5.51 -40.69
CA VAL A 324 -9.31 -6.35 -39.52
C VAL A 324 -7.93 -6.99 -39.65
N LEU A 325 -7.07 -6.74 -38.67
CA LEU A 325 -5.80 -7.45 -38.56
C LEU A 325 -5.97 -8.60 -37.55
N ALA A 326 -5.62 -9.82 -37.97
CA ALA A 326 -5.79 -11.04 -37.17
C ALA A 326 -4.46 -11.81 -37.01
N PRO A 327 -3.57 -11.38 -36.11
CA PRO A 327 -2.29 -12.05 -35.86
C PRO A 327 -2.50 -13.39 -35.14
N GLY A 328 -1.97 -14.49 -35.69
CA GLY A 328 -2.09 -15.85 -35.15
C GLY A 328 -3.22 -16.68 -35.78
N MET A 329 -4.08 -16.04 -36.58
CA MET A 329 -5.17 -16.69 -37.28
C MET A 329 -4.66 -17.62 -38.39
N VAL A 330 -5.18 -18.85 -38.44
CA VAL A 330 -4.84 -19.80 -39.51
C VAL A 330 -5.82 -19.71 -40.67
N HIS A 331 -5.48 -20.34 -41.81
CA HIS A 331 -6.27 -20.28 -43.03
C HIS A 331 -7.74 -20.70 -42.82
N GLU A 332 -7.98 -21.81 -42.13
CA GLU A 332 -9.32 -22.33 -41.88
C GLU A 332 -10.19 -21.35 -41.08
N GLU A 333 -9.61 -20.69 -40.08
CA GLU A 333 -10.29 -19.67 -39.28
C GLU A 333 -10.56 -18.40 -40.09
N ALA A 334 -9.62 -17.98 -40.94
CA ALA A 334 -9.80 -16.83 -41.82
C ALA A 334 -10.97 -17.06 -42.80
N VAL A 335 -11.07 -18.27 -43.37
CA VAL A 335 -12.19 -18.67 -44.22
C VAL A 335 -13.51 -18.72 -43.44
N GLN A 336 -13.51 -19.31 -42.24
CA GLN A 336 -14.70 -19.34 -41.38
C GLN A 336 -15.17 -17.93 -40.98
N LEU A 337 -14.23 -17.04 -40.66
CA LEU A 337 -14.52 -15.63 -40.36
C LEU A 337 -15.13 -14.93 -41.58
N ALA A 338 -14.58 -15.14 -42.79
CA ALA A 338 -15.11 -14.56 -44.02
C ALA A 338 -16.55 -15.02 -44.29
N GLN A 339 -16.82 -16.32 -44.16
CA GLN A 339 -18.16 -16.91 -44.33
C GLN A 339 -19.16 -16.39 -43.29
N ALA A 340 -18.74 -16.29 -42.02
CA ALA A 340 -19.57 -15.75 -40.96
C ALA A 340 -19.88 -14.26 -41.18
N LEU A 341 -18.90 -13.48 -41.64
CA LEU A 341 -19.10 -12.07 -41.99
C LEU A 341 -20.04 -11.92 -43.19
N GLU A 342 -19.85 -12.69 -44.25
CA GLU A 342 -20.76 -12.69 -45.41
C GLU A 342 -22.22 -12.98 -44.98
N ALA A 343 -22.44 -14.03 -44.18
CA ALA A 343 -23.75 -14.40 -43.69
C ALA A 343 -24.38 -13.34 -42.78
N THR A 344 -23.62 -12.77 -41.85
CA THR A 344 -24.13 -11.72 -40.93
C THR A 344 -24.41 -10.42 -41.66
N LEU A 345 -23.62 -10.05 -42.67
CA LEU A 345 -23.84 -8.85 -43.48
C LEU A 345 -25.03 -9.01 -44.42
N HIS A 346 -25.32 -10.22 -44.90
CA HIS A 346 -26.52 -10.49 -45.70
C HIS A 346 -27.81 -10.10 -44.95
N SER A 347 -27.85 -10.25 -43.62
CA SER A 347 -28.99 -9.79 -42.82
C SER A 347 -29.27 -8.28 -42.92
N LEU A 348 -28.25 -7.46 -43.24
CA LEU A 348 -28.42 -6.02 -43.49
C LEU A 348 -29.12 -5.75 -44.82
N HIS A 349 -29.01 -6.67 -45.79
CA HIS A 349 -29.81 -6.63 -47.00
C HIS A 349 -31.26 -7.04 -46.72
N GLU A 350 -31.47 -8.15 -46.03
CA GLU A 350 -32.82 -8.67 -45.71
C GLU A 350 -33.66 -7.69 -44.88
N THR A 351 -33.02 -6.93 -43.98
CA THR A 351 -33.67 -5.90 -43.16
C THR A 351 -33.91 -4.58 -43.92
N GLY A 352 -33.45 -4.48 -45.16
CA GLY A 352 -33.58 -3.27 -45.99
C GLY A 352 -32.62 -2.14 -45.60
N ALA A 353 -31.62 -2.40 -44.76
CA ALA A 353 -30.58 -1.42 -44.43
C ALA A 353 -29.66 -1.14 -45.64
N SER A 354 -29.47 -2.14 -46.51
CA SER A 354 -28.83 -2.01 -47.83
C SER A 354 -29.76 -2.56 -48.91
N ASP A 355 -29.91 -1.84 -50.03
CA ASP A 355 -30.61 -2.31 -51.22
C ASP A 355 -29.70 -3.07 -52.21
N ILE A 356 -28.44 -3.33 -51.82
CA ILE A 356 -27.42 -4.04 -52.62
C ILE A 356 -27.07 -5.38 -51.93
N ASP A 357 -26.94 -6.43 -52.74
CA ASP A 357 -26.45 -7.76 -52.37
C ASP A 357 -25.31 -8.19 -53.34
N PRO A 358 -24.13 -8.64 -52.85
CA PRO A 358 -23.74 -8.64 -51.44
C PRO A 358 -23.60 -7.22 -50.88
N VAL A 359 -23.90 -7.05 -49.58
CA VAL A 359 -23.79 -5.76 -48.88
C VAL A 359 -22.36 -5.21 -48.90
N ALA A 360 -21.38 -6.11 -48.79
CA ALA A 360 -19.96 -5.79 -48.85
C ALA A 360 -19.16 -6.92 -49.49
N CYS A 361 -18.03 -6.57 -50.11
CA CYS A 361 -17.04 -7.54 -50.56
C CYS A 361 -15.88 -7.62 -49.56
N ILE A 362 -15.27 -8.80 -49.45
CA ILE A 362 -14.21 -9.07 -48.46
C ILE A 362 -12.97 -9.67 -49.15
N GLY A 363 -11.80 -9.09 -48.92
CA GLY A 363 -10.51 -9.62 -49.35
C GLY A 363 -9.67 -10.05 -48.15
N LEU A 364 -9.10 -11.26 -48.18
CA LEU A 364 -8.19 -11.74 -47.13
C LEU A 364 -6.81 -12.02 -47.73
N ALA A 365 -5.78 -11.48 -47.09
CA ALA A 365 -4.39 -11.72 -47.45
C ALA A 365 -3.59 -12.27 -46.26
N PRO A 366 -2.90 -13.41 -46.43
CA PRO A 366 -2.01 -13.93 -45.40
C PRO A 366 -0.75 -13.07 -45.28
N PHE A 367 -0.20 -12.99 -44.06
CA PHE A 367 1.08 -12.35 -43.80
C PHE A 367 1.93 -13.17 -42.85
N SER A 368 3.25 -12.99 -43.00
CA SER A 368 4.28 -13.59 -42.18
C SER A 368 5.06 -12.52 -41.41
N PRO A 369 5.67 -12.87 -40.26
CA PRO A 369 6.60 -12.00 -39.55
C PRO A 369 7.70 -11.46 -40.48
N GLY A 370 7.89 -10.14 -40.48
CA GLY A 370 8.89 -9.46 -41.31
C GLY A 370 8.41 -9.02 -42.69
N ASP A 371 7.16 -9.33 -43.08
CA ASP A 371 6.59 -8.84 -44.33
C ASP A 371 6.52 -7.29 -44.36
N SER A 372 6.56 -6.72 -45.56
CA SER A 372 6.36 -5.28 -45.73
C SER A 372 4.87 -4.94 -45.57
N PRO A 373 4.50 -4.01 -44.64
CA PRO A 373 3.13 -3.54 -44.49
C PRO A 373 2.51 -3.03 -45.80
N GLN A 374 3.31 -2.37 -46.64
CA GLN A 374 2.86 -1.88 -47.95
C GLN A 374 2.56 -3.02 -48.94
N ALA A 375 3.38 -4.07 -48.92
CA ALA A 375 3.15 -5.24 -49.76
C ALA A 375 1.91 -6.01 -49.32
N LEU A 376 1.68 -6.12 -47.99
CA LEU A 376 0.50 -6.77 -47.45
C LEU A 376 -0.79 -6.02 -47.80
N LEU A 377 -0.80 -4.69 -47.68
CA LEU A 377 -1.95 -3.88 -48.10
C LEU A 377 -2.28 -4.08 -49.58
N LYS A 378 -1.25 -4.10 -50.44
CA LYS A 378 -1.42 -4.36 -51.87
C LYS A 378 -2.03 -5.76 -52.13
N LEU A 379 -1.56 -6.78 -51.43
CA LEU A 379 -2.12 -8.14 -51.53
C LEU A 379 -3.58 -8.19 -51.07
N ALA A 380 -3.92 -7.51 -49.98
CA ALA A 380 -5.28 -7.45 -49.49
C ALA A 380 -6.22 -6.68 -50.44
N ASP A 381 -5.72 -5.60 -51.06
CA ASP A 381 -6.43 -4.87 -52.12
C ASP A 381 -6.66 -5.75 -53.36
N GLU A 382 -5.68 -6.56 -53.75
CA GLU A 382 -5.82 -7.53 -54.85
C GLU A 382 -6.88 -8.59 -54.52
N ALA A 383 -6.93 -9.08 -53.28
CA ALA A 383 -7.97 -10.00 -52.81
C ALA A 383 -9.35 -9.36 -52.88
N LEU A 384 -9.48 -8.12 -52.38
CA LEU A 384 -10.72 -7.38 -52.37
C LEU A 384 -11.22 -7.08 -53.79
N ALA A 385 -10.33 -6.67 -54.69
CA ALA A 385 -10.67 -6.42 -56.09
C ALA A 385 -11.13 -7.70 -56.82
N ARG A 386 -10.60 -8.87 -56.46
CA ARG A 386 -11.11 -10.15 -56.99
C ARG A 386 -12.54 -10.41 -56.49
N ALA A 387 -12.81 -10.17 -55.21
CA ALA A 387 -14.15 -10.31 -54.64
C ALA A 387 -15.16 -9.32 -55.26
N GLU A 388 -14.73 -8.10 -55.60
CA GLU A 388 -15.58 -7.11 -56.28
C GLU A 388 -15.95 -7.52 -57.71
N ASN A 389 -15.02 -8.17 -58.44
CA ASN A 389 -15.27 -8.65 -59.79
C ASN A 389 -16.06 -9.97 -59.83
N GLN A 390 -16.00 -10.76 -58.77
CA GLN A 390 -16.70 -12.04 -58.62
C GLN A 390 -17.38 -12.08 -57.25
N PRO A 391 -18.53 -11.41 -57.09
CA PRO A 391 -19.18 -11.21 -55.79
C PRO A 391 -19.91 -12.46 -55.26
N THR A 392 -19.65 -13.64 -55.82
CA THR A 392 -20.26 -14.90 -55.37
C THR A 392 -19.20 -16.01 -55.37
N PRO A 393 -18.67 -16.40 -54.19
CA PRO A 393 -18.95 -15.82 -52.86
C PRO A 393 -18.49 -14.36 -52.76
N GLY A 394 -19.09 -13.58 -51.86
CA GLY A 394 -18.78 -12.16 -51.62
C GLY A 394 -17.40 -11.91 -51.00
N TRP A 395 -16.53 -12.94 -50.94
CA TRP A 395 -15.21 -12.87 -50.35
C TRP A 395 -14.18 -13.69 -51.14
N VAL A 396 -12.92 -13.28 -51.06
CA VAL A 396 -11.78 -14.00 -51.63
C VAL A 396 -10.66 -14.06 -50.61
N CYS A 397 -10.18 -15.27 -50.32
CA CYS A 397 -8.99 -15.50 -49.52
C CYS A 397 -7.82 -15.86 -50.45
N LEU A 398 -6.73 -15.09 -50.39
CA LEU A 398 -5.50 -15.46 -51.08
C LEU A 398 -4.78 -16.56 -50.30
N GLU A 399 -4.20 -17.50 -51.03
CA GLU A 399 -3.27 -18.47 -50.48
C GLU A 399 -1.85 -17.94 -50.63
N GLN A 400 -1.01 -18.15 -49.61
CA GLN A 400 0.42 -17.84 -49.71
C GLN A 400 1.04 -18.79 -50.74
N GLY A 401 1.60 -18.25 -51.82
CA GLY A 401 2.18 -19.07 -52.89
C GLY A 401 3.35 -19.93 -52.40
N VAL A 402 3.13 -21.25 -52.29
CA VAL A 402 4.02 -22.44 -52.45
C VAL A 402 5.44 -22.44 -51.84
N ALA A 403 5.89 -21.40 -51.13
CA ALA A 403 7.24 -21.32 -50.56
C ALA A 403 7.30 -20.76 -49.12
N ALA A 404 6.20 -20.79 -48.38
CA ALA A 404 6.26 -20.63 -46.93
C ALA A 404 6.51 -22.00 -46.31
N VAL A 405 7.67 -22.15 -45.67
CA VAL A 405 8.05 -23.24 -44.76
C VAL A 405 6.79 -23.85 -44.16
N ALA A 406 6.55 -25.13 -44.46
CA ALA A 406 5.39 -25.93 -44.06
C ALA A 406 4.57 -25.22 -42.98
N ALA A 407 3.34 -24.84 -43.33
CA ALA A 407 2.32 -24.62 -42.32
C ALA A 407 2.24 -25.91 -41.51
N ASP A 408 3.10 -26.01 -40.49
CA ASP A 408 3.17 -27.14 -39.57
C ASP A 408 1.73 -27.30 -39.11
N SER A 409 1.13 -28.43 -39.45
CA SER A 409 -0.28 -28.65 -39.17
C SER A 409 -0.51 -28.50 -37.67
N GLN A 410 -1.75 -28.21 -37.28
CA GLN A 410 -2.13 -28.14 -35.86
C GLN A 410 -1.63 -29.36 -35.08
N HIS A 411 -1.59 -30.54 -35.71
CA HIS A 411 -1.05 -31.76 -35.12
C HIS A 411 0.46 -31.69 -34.83
N VAL A 412 1.26 -31.18 -35.77
CA VAL A 412 2.72 -31.02 -35.59
C VAL A 412 3.02 -30.05 -34.44
N TRP A 413 2.31 -28.92 -34.36
CA TRP A 413 2.49 -27.97 -33.25
C TRP A 413 2.07 -28.56 -31.91
N HIS A 414 0.98 -29.33 -31.87
CA HIS A 414 0.54 -30.00 -30.66
C HIS A 414 1.60 -30.97 -30.14
N GLU A 415 2.12 -31.86 -30.99
CA GLU A 415 3.18 -32.81 -30.61
C GLU A 415 4.46 -32.11 -30.18
N ARG A 416 4.91 -31.10 -30.95
CA ARG A 416 6.12 -30.33 -30.64
C ARG A 416 6.02 -29.64 -29.29
N LEU A 417 4.89 -29.00 -28.99
CA LEU A 417 4.70 -28.28 -27.73
C LEU A 417 4.54 -29.24 -26.55
N ASP A 418 3.84 -30.36 -26.71
CA ASP A 418 3.72 -31.34 -25.63
C ASP A 418 5.08 -31.98 -25.30
N GLN A 419 5.88 -32.32 -26.31
CA GLN A 419 7.27 -32.76 -26.11
C GLN A 419 8.10 -31.68 -25.42
N ALA A 420 7.96 -30.41 -25.78
CA ALA A 420 8.69 -29.31 -25.17
C ALA A 420 8.37 -29.15 -23.68
N PHE A 421 7.11 -29.34 -23.28
CA PHE A 421 6.71 -29.36 -21.87
C PHE A 421 7.34 -30.54 -21.13
N ASN A 422 7.29 -31.74 -21.72
CA ASN A 422 7.78 -32.96 -21.08
C ASN A 422 9.31 -33.01 -20.97
N ASN A 423 10.02 -32.46 -21.95
CA ASN A 423 11.48 -32.49 -22.04
C ASN A 423 12.15 -31.21 -21.52
N GLY A 424 11.38 -30.19 -21.12
CA GLY A 424 11.90 -28.96 -20.52
C GLY A 424 12.56 -27.98 -21.49
N HIS A 425 12.20 -28.01 -22.78
CA HIS A 425 12.80 -27.21 -23.87
C HIS A 425 12.42 -25.72 -23.88
N PHE A 426 11.68 -25.24 -22.87
CA PHE A 426 11.42 -23.81 -22.71
C PHE A 426 12.58 -23.13 -21.96
N GLU A 427 13.22 -22.17 -22.62
CA GLU A 427 14.35 -21.41 -22.09
C GLU A 427 13.94 -19.99 -21.69
N LEU A 428 14.63 -19.44 -20.69
CA LEU A 428 14.45 -18.07 -20.24
C LEU A 428 15.44 -17.15 -20.92
N PHE A 429 14.92 -16.17 -21.65
CA PHE A 429 15.66 -15.04 -22.18
C PHE A 429 15.28 -13.79 -21.39
N PHE A 430 16.18 -12.82 -21.39
CA PHE A 430 16.08 -11.63 -20.57
C PHE A 430 16.40 -10.41 -21.42
N GLN A 431 15.52 -9.40 -21.35
CA GLN A 431 15.75 -8.12 -22.00
C GLN A 431 15.88 -7.02 -20.94
N PRO A 432 16.95 -6.20 -20.96
CA PRO A 432 17.11 -5.14 -19.98
C PRO A 432 16.07 -4.05 -20.17
N VAL A 433 15.56 -3.55 -19.04
CA VAL A 433 14.75 -2.33 -18.95
C VAL A 433 15.54 -1.35 -18.11
N VAL A 434 15.87 -0.20 -18.68
CA VAL A 434 16.83 0.74 -18.09
C VAL A 434 16.19 2.10 -17.82
N ASP A 435 16.80 2.88 -16.95
CA ASP A 435 16.41 4.25 -16.64
C ASP A 435 16.55 5.13 -17.90
N CYS A 436 15.50 5.88 -18.25
CA CYS A 436 15.49 6.69 -19.47
C CYS A 436 16.51 7.84 -19.41
N ALA A 437 16.79 8.37 -18.22
CA ALA A 437 17.78 9.43 -18.01
C ALA A 437 19.20 8.86 -17.96
N SER A 438 19.38 7.63 -17.46
CA SER A 438 20.67 6.95 -17.37
C SER A 438 20.59 5.48 -17.83
N VAL A 439 20.87 5.24 -19.10
CA VAL A 439 20.81 3.90 -19.75
C VAL A 439 21.71 2.86 -19.06
N GLN A 440 22.74 3.29 -18.31
CA GLN A 440 23.62 2.39 -17.55
C GLN A 440 22.93 1.79 -16.30
N ARG A 441 21.86 2.41 -15.82
CA ARG A 441 21.11 1.93 -14.66
C ARG A 441 19.98 1.01 -15.12
N VAL A 442 20.19 -0.29 -14.95
CA VAL A 442 19.15 -1.29 -15.16
C VAL A 442 18.11 -1.20 -14.04
N LEU A 443 16.84 -1.08 -14.41
CA LEU A 443 15.70 -1.09 -13.49
C LEU A 443 15.27 -2.52 -13.17
N HIS A 444 15.11 -3.35 -14.21
CA HIS A 444 14.80 -4.78 -14.13
C HIS A 444 15.08 -5.44 -15.48
N HIS A 445 14.92 -6.77 -15.58
CA HIS A 445 14.91 -7.48 -16.86
C HIS A 445 13.54 -8.09 -17.13
N LYS A 446 13.02 -7.91 -18.34
CA LYS A 446 11.81 -8.59 -18.81
C LYS A 446 12.17 -10.03 -19.20
N VAL A 447 11.48 -10.98 -18.59
CA VAL A 447 11.59 -12.41 -18.92
C VAL A 447 10.79 -12.71 -20.18
N ILE A 448 11.42 -13.39 -21.12
CA ILE A 448 10.86 -13.80 -22.41
C ILE A 448 11.09 -15.30 -22.57
N SER A 449 10.08 -16.04 -23.01
CA SER A 449 10.20 -17.48 -23.25
C SER A 449 10.69 -17.75 -24.67
N ARG A 450 11.66 -18.65 -24.79
CA ARG A 450 12.08 -19.24 -26.07
C ARG A 450 11.81 -20.74 -26.06
N LEU A 451 11.44 -21.27 -27.22
CA LEU A 451 11.27 -22.70 -27.41
C LEU A 451 12.48 -23.23 -28.18
N GLN A 452 13.27 -24.10 -27.57
CA GLN A 452 14.34 -24.78 -28.27
C GLN A 452 13.75 -25.76 -29.29
N ASP A 453 14.16 -25.66 -30.55
CA ASP A 453 13.81 -26.63 -31.57
C ASP A 453 14.72 -27.86 -31.51
N GLY A 454 14.36 -28.92 -32.25
CA GLY A 454 15.15 -30.15 -32.35
C GLY A 454 16.51 -29.99 -33.04
N HIS A 455 16.84 -28.79 -33.54
CA HIS A 455 18.08 -28.43 -34.22
C HIS A 455 18.96 -27.47 -33.41
N GLY A 456 18.52 -27.07 -32.21
CA GLY A 456 19.25 -26.19 -31.30
C GLY A 456 18.99 -24.68 -31.50
N GLU A 457 18.07 -24.29 -32.39
CA GLU A 457 17.64 -22.90 -32.55
C GLU A 457 16.51 -22.55 -31.56
N ALA A 458 16.52 -21.30 -31.07
CA ALA A 458 15.56 -20.79 -30.09
C ALA A 458 14.41 -20.05 -30.78
N LEU A 459 13.29 -20.75 -30.99
CA LEU A 459 12.08 -20.19 -31.59
C LEU A 459 11.49 -19.06 -30.73
N PRO A 460 11.18 -17.89 -31.32
CA PRO A 460 10.58 -16.77 -30.60
C PRO A 460 9.14 -17.05 -30.19
N ALA A 461 8.71 -16.39 -29.12
CA ALA A 461 7.37 -16.51 -28.54
C ALA A 461 6.25 -16.24 -29.57
N GLY A 462 6.43 -15.27 -30.47
CA GLY A 462 5.47 -14.96 -31.53
C GLY A 462 5.10 -16.15 -32.44
N ARG A 463 5.97 -17.17 -32.56
CA ARG A 463 5.69 -18.36 -33.38
C ARG A 463 4.89 -19.44 -32.67
N PHE A 464 5.00 -19.57 -31.34
CA PHE A 464 4.40 -20.69 -30.60
C PHE A 464 3.30 -20.29 -29.62
N LEU A 465 3.27 -19.04 -29.14
CA LEU A 465 2.21 -18.55 -28.26
C LEU A 465 0.80 -18.67 -28.87
N PRO A 466 0.55 -18.36 -30.16
CA PRO A 466 -0.78 -18.56 -30.75
C PRO A 466 -1.28 -20.00 -30.68
N TRP A 467 -0.36 -20.98 -30.79
CA TRP A 467 -0.69 -22.39 -30.66
C TRP A 467 -1.00 -22.78 -29.21
N LEU A 468 -0.26 -22.25 -28.24
CA LEU A 468 -0.57 -22.45 -26.82
C LEU A 468 -1.91 -21.83 -26.42
N GLU A 469 -2.25 -20.67 -26.96
CA GLU A 469 -3.57 -20.03 -26.79
C GLU A 469 -4.66 -20.94 -27.38
N ARG A 470 -4.48 -21.40 -28.62
CA ARG A 470 -5.40 -22.34 -29.31
C ARG A 470 -5.60 -23.65 -28.55
N PHE A 471 -4.55 -24.21 -27.96
CA PHE A 471 -4.63 -25.45 -27.17
C PHE A 471 -5.07 -25.24 -25.72
N GLY A 472 -5.24 -23.99 -25.27
CA GLY A 472 -5.56 -23.69 -23.88
C GLY A 472 -4.41 -24.02 -22.90
N TRP A 473 -3.17 -24.02 -23.38
CA TRP A 473 -1.97 -24.41 -22.62
C TRP A 473 -1.18 -23.22 -22.04
N MET A 474 -1.67 -22.00 -22.22
CA MET A 474 -1.08 -20.81 -21.59
C MET A 474 -0.88 -20.94 -20.06
N PRO A 475 -1.84 -21.49 -19.28
CA PRO A 475 -1.61 -21.70 -17.84
C PRO A 475 -0.49 -22.69 -17.53
N ARG A 476 -0.27 -23.71 -18.39
CA ARG A 476 0.86 -24.66 -18.25
C ARG A 476 2.20 -23.93 -18.45
N LEU A 477 2.27 -23.04 -19.46
CA LEU A 477 3.47 -22.25 -19.72
C LEU A 477 3.76 -21.27 -18.57
N ASP A 478 2.77 -20.49 -18.13
CA ASP A 478 2.96 -19.48 -17.09
C ASP A 478 3.48 -20.11 -15.78
N VAL A 479 2.92 -21.26 -15.37
CA VAL A 479 3.40 -22.00 -14.19
C VAL A 479 4.83 -22.52 -14.38
N LEU A 480 5.13 -23.13 -15.53
CA LEU A 480 6.47 -23.63 -15.83
C LEU A 480 7.53 -22.50 -15.82
N VAL A 481 7.21 -21.38 -16.46
CA VAL A 481 8.11 -20.22 -16.54
C VAL A 481 8.28 -19.61 -15.15
N LEU A 482 7.22 -19.50 -14.35
CA LEU A 482 7.32 -19.04 -12.97
C LEU A 482 8.24 -19.93 -12.13
N GLU A 483 8.13 -21.25 -12.24
CA GLU A 483 9.01 -22.19 -11.53
C GLU A 483 10.49 -21.98 -11.93
N LYS A 484 10.77 -21.82 -13.22
CA LYS A 484 12.12 -21.52 -13.72
C LYS A 484 12.63 -20.15 -13.25
N VAL A 485 11.79 -19.11 -13.26
CA VAL A 485 12.14 -17.76 -12.81
C VAL A 485 12.44 -17.73 -11.31
N LEU A 486 11.62 -18.39 -10.50
CA LEU A 486 11.87 -18.49 -9.06
C LEU A 486 13.17 -19.24 -8.76
N ALA A 487 13.47 -20.32 -9.51
CA ALA A 487 14.74 -21.02 -9.40
C ALA A 487 15.93 -20.13 -9.78
N HIS A 488 15.82 -19.37 -10.87
CA HIS A 488 16.84 -18.42 -11.33
C HIS A 488 17.12 -17.32 -10.29
N LEU A 489 16.07 -16.73 -9.71
CA LEU A 489 16.16 -15.65 -8.72
C LEU A 489 16.88 -16.06 -7.42
N ARG A 490 16.89 -17.36 -7.06
CA ARG A 490 17.62 -17.85 -5.88
C ARG A 490 19.14 -17.72 -6.00
N GLY A 491 19.68 -17.71 -7.22
CA GLY A 491 21.13 -17.60 -7.49
C GLY A 491 21.62 -16.22 -7.90
N HIS A 492 20.71 -15.25 -8.02
CA HIS A 492 20.96 -13.93 -8.61
C HIS A 492 20.36 -12.85 -7.70
N GLU A 493 20.65 -11.57 -7.91
CA GLU A 493 20.13 -10.45 -7.10
C GLU A 493 19.25 -9.46 -7.89
N GLN A 494 19.16 -9.62 -9.21
CA GLN A 494 18.47 -8.73 -10.11
C GLN A 494 16.95 -8.83 -9.94
N VAL A 495 16.27 -7.74 -10.35
CA VAL A 495 14.80 -7.66 -10.42
C VAL A 495 14.35 -8.15 -11.80
N LEU A 496 13.31 -8.98 -11.82
CA LEU A 496 12.72 -9.54 -13.02
C LEU A 496 11.24 -9.13 -13.16
N ALA A 497 10.80 -9.02 -14.41
CA ALA A 497 9.40 -8.86 -14.76
C ALA A 497 8.89 -10.07 -15.55
N LEU A 498 7.75 -10.63 -15.17
CA LEU A 498 7.18 -11.84 -15.76
C LEU A 498 5.74 -11.61 -16.20
N ASN A 499 5.39 -12.06 -17.41
CA ASN A 499 4.01 -12.02 -17.90
C ASN A 499 3.10 -12.94 -17.09
N LEU A 500 1.86 -12.50 -16.89
CA LEU A 500 0.77 -13.34 -16.39
C LEU A 500 -0.39 -13.25 -17.38
N SER A 501 -0.75 -14.38 -18.00
CA SER A 501 -1.76 -14.41 -19.06
C SER A 501 -3.19 -14.34 -18.50
N ALA A 502 -4.12 -13.78 -19.28
CA ALA A 502 -5.55 -13.84 -18.97
C ALA A 502 -6.06 -15.27 -18.76
N ALA A 503 -5.51 -16.25 -19.48
CA ALA A 503 -5.88 -17.67 -19.33
C ALA A 503 -5.55 -18.19 -17.93
N THR A 504 -4.39 -17.81 -17.36
CA THR A 504 -4.02 -18.17 -15.98
C THR A 504 -4.93 -17.49 -14.96
N LEU A 505 -5.32 -16.23 -15.20
CA LEU A 505 -6.26 -15.52 -14.33
C LEU A 505 -7.67 -16.13 -14.34
N ALA A 506 -8.09 -16.67 -15.49
CA ALA A 506 -9.38 -17.31 -15.67
C ALA A 506 -9.42 -18.76 -15.17
N ASP A 507 -8.27 -19.44 -15.01
CA ASP A 507 -8.17 -20.80 -14.45
C ASP A 507 -7.89 -20.76 -12.93
N PRO A 508 -8.88 -21.08 -12.07
CA PRO A 508 -8.69 -21.04 -10.62
C PRO A 508 -7.61 -22.00 -10.12
N LYS A 509 -7.41 -23.15 -10.79
CA LYS A 509 -6.40 -24.15 -10.38
C LYS A 509 -5.00 -23.64 -10.67
N ALA A 510 -4.79 -23.09 -11.87
CA ALA A 510 -3.51 -22.52 -12.25
C ALA A 510 -3.18 -21.28 -11.38
N LEU A 511 -4.15 -20.39 -11.17
CA LEU A 511 -3.97 -19.22 -10.32
C LEU A 511 -3.66 -19.62 -8.87
N GLN A 512 -4.32 -20.65 -8.33
CA GLN A 512 -4.00 -21.18 -7.02
C GLN A 512 -2.57 -21.71 -6.97
N ARG A 513 -2.14 -22.47 -7.98
CA ARG A 513 -0.77 -22.99 -8.09
C ARG A 513 0.26 -21.85 -8.13
N VAL A 514 -0.01 -20.77 -8.86
CA VAL A 514 0.84 -19.56 -8.84
C VAL A 514 0.98 -19.04 -7.41
N PHE A 515 -0.13 -18.83 -6.69
CA PHE A 515 -0.06 -18.33 -5.32
C PHE A 515 0.63 -19.28 -4.33
N GLU A 516 0.51 -20.59 -4.52
CA GLU A 516 1.26 -21.58 -3.72
C GLU A 516 2.78 -21.44 -3.93
N LEU A 517 3.21 -21.32 -5.19
CA LEU A 517 4.63 -21.10 -5.53
C LEU A 517 5.15 -19.78 -4.95
N LEU A 518 4.36 -18.71 -5.02
CA LEU A 518 4.71 -17.41 -4.44
C LEU A 518 4.78 -17.46 -2.91
N GLY A 519 3.82 -18.13 -2.25
CA GLY A 519 3.80 -18.31 -0.79
C GLY A 519 5.01 -19.09 -0.26
N GLN A 520 5.56 -20.00 -1.05
CA GLN A 520 6.79 -20.73 -0.73
C GLN A 520 8.07 -19.89 -0.92
N ASN A 521 7.99 -18.76 -1.63
CA ASN A 521 9.14 -17.96 -2.07
C ASN A 521 8.99 -16.46 -1.77
N THR A 522 8.31 -16.09 -0.68
CA THR A 522 8.02 -14.69 -0.31
C THR A 522 9.25 -13.79 -0.19
N ALA A 523 10.42 -14.36 0.16
CA ALA A 523 11.69 -13.63 0.21
C ALA A 523 12.13 -13.05 -1.17
N LEU A 524 11.62 -13.60 -2.27
CA LEU A 524 11.91 -13.13 -3.64
C LEU A 524 10.94 -12.03 -4.10
N GLY A 525 9.89 -11.74 -3.32
CA GLY A 525 8.83 -10.78 -3.65
C GLY A 525 9.32 -9.43 -4.18
N PRO A 526 10.24 -8.73 -3.46
CA PRO A 526 10.76 -7.43 -3.90
C PRO A 526 11.51 -7.43 -5.24
N ARG A 527 11.82 -8.62 -5.78
CA ARG A 527 12.62 -8.82 -6.99
C ARG A 527 11.83 -9.40 -8.15
N LEU A 528 10.52 -9.62 -8.00
CA LEU A 528 9.66 -10.13 -9.06
C LEU A 528 8.40 -9.27 -9.18
N VAL A 529 8.20 -8.74 -10.38
CA VAL A 529 7.02 -7.97 -10.77
C VAL A 529 6.24 -8.76 -11.82
N PHE A 530 4.95 -8.92 -11.64
CA PHE A 530 4.07 -9.50 -12.66
C PHE A 530 3.57 -8.42 -13.62
N GLU A 531 3.48 -8.74 -14.91
CA GLU A 531 2.97 -7.86 -15.95
C GLU A 531 1.74 -8.47 -16.64
N ILE A 532 0.64 -7.72 -16.71
CA ILE A 532 -0.58 -8.09 -17.44
C ILE A 532 -0.74 -7.13 -18.63
N GLY A 533 -1.07 -7.66 -19.81
CA GLY A 533 -1.37 -6.82 -20.98
C GLY A 533 -2.67 -6.04 -20.80
N GLU A 534 -2.75 -4.80 -21.30
CA GLU A 534 -4.00 -4.01 -21.28
C GLU A 534 -5.15 -4.77 -21.94
N GLU A 535 -4.89 -5.48 -23.04
CA GLU A 535 -5.86 -6.29 -23.78
C GLU A 535 -6.31 -7.56 -23.04
N GLN A 536 -5.63 -7.90 -21.95
CA GLN A 536 -5.85 -9.10 -21.13
C GLN A 536 -6.36 -8.77 -19.71
N LEU A 537 -6.73 -7.51 -19.47
CA LEU A 537 -7.21 -7.08 -18.16
C LEU A 537 -8.49 -7.84 -17.76
N PRO A 538 -8.53 -8.44 -16.56
CA PRO A 538 -9.77 -9.00 -16.03
C PRO A 538 -10.69 -7.87 -15.55
N GLU A 539 -11.90 -8.22 -15.12
CA GLU A 539 -12.79 -7.28 -14.46
C GLU A 539 -12.13 -6.58 -13.27
N GLN A 540 -12.50 -5.33 -13.01
CA GLN A 540 -11.86 -4.47 -12.00
C GLN A 540 -11.80 -5.12 -10.61
N ALA A 541 -12.88 -5.79 -10.18
CA ALA A 541 -12.92 -6.47 -8.88
C ALA A 541 -11.90 -7.63 -8.79
N VAL A 542 -11.70 -8.37 -9.88
CA VAL A 542 -10.73 -9.46 -9.96
C VAL A 542 -9.31 -8.89 -9.95
N LEU A 543 -9.06 -7.81 -10.69
CA LEU A 543 -7.78 -7.11 -10.69
C LEU A 543 -7.41 -6.60 -9.28
N GLU A 544 -8.33 -5.93 -8.58
CA GLU A 544 -8.11 -5.47 -7.21
C GLU A 544 -7.84 -6.61 -6.23
N GLN A 545 -8.51 -7.76 -6.38
CA GLN A 545 -8.24 -8.93 -5.54
C GLN A 545 -6.88 -9.55 -5.84
N LEU A 546 -6.52 -9.66 -7.13
CA LEU A 546 -5.22 -10.16 -7.57
C LEU A 546 -4.09 -9.30 -6.98
N THR A 547 -4.16 -7.99 -7.15
CA THR A 547 -3.12 -7.07 -6.67
C THR A 547 -2.96 -7.13 -5.16
N ARG A 548 -4.07 -7.16 -4.41
CA ARG A 548 -4.03 -7.32 -2.95
C ARG A 548 -3.34 -8.62 -2.52
N ARG A 549 -3.63 -9.74 -3.20
CA ARG A 549 -3.00 -11.04 -2.88
C ARG A 549 -1.50 -11.03 -3.21
N LEU A 550 -1.10 -10.42 -4.33
CA LEU A 550 0.32 -10.29 -4.69
C LEU A 550 1.07 -9.42 -3.67
N HIS A 551 0.51 -8.25 -3.30
CA HIS A 551 1.10 -7.36 -2.30
C HIS A 551 1.22 -8.03 -0.92
N ALA A 552 0.22 -8.81 -0.51
CA ALA A 552 0.27 -9.57 0.75
C ALA A 552 1.42 -10.61 0.78
N LEU A 553 1.86 -11.09 -0.38
CA LEU A 553 3.00 -12.00 -0.54
C LEU A 553 4.32 -11.27 -0.83
N GLY A 554 4.29 -9.93 -0.97
CA GLY A 554 5.45 -9.09 -1.24
C GLY A 554 5.81 -8.92 -2.72
N PHE A 555 4.97 -9.38 -3.66
CA PHE A 555 5.20 -9.30 -5.10
C PHE A 555 4.50 -8.08 -5.71
N GLY A 556 5.10 -7.47 -6.73
CA GLY A 556 4.52 -6.32 -7.44
C GLY A 556 3.67 -6.72 -8.63
N LEU A 557 2.77 -5.82 -9.05
CA LEU A 557 2.01 -5.91 -10.29
C LEU A 557 2.22 -4.66 -11.15
N ALA A 558 2.31 -4.83 -12.46
CA ALA A 558 2.40 -3.78 -13.46
C ALA A 558 1.53 -4.13 -14.68
N LEU A 559 1.30 -3.14 -15.54
CA LEU A 559 0.65 -3.35 -16.84
C LEU A 559 1.64 -3.13 -17.97
N GLN A 560 1.48 -3.89 -19.05
CA GLN A 560 2.24 -3.77 -20.30
C GLN A 560 1.31 -3.54 -21.48
N ARG A 561 1.88 -3.13 -22.62
CA ARG A 561 1.09 -2.78 -23.82
C ARG A 561 -0.03 -1.77 -23.51
N PHE A 562 0.22 -0.84 -22.59
CA PHE A 562 -0.77 0.15 -22.18
C PHE A 562 -1.01 1.14 -23.31
N GLY A 563 -2.27 1.20 -23.77
CA GLY A 563 -2.73 2.07 -24.86
C GLY A 563 -3.49 3.31 -24.37
N GLY A 564 -3.44 3.62 -23.08
CA GLY A 564 -4.05 4.83 -22.50
C GLY A 564 -5.50 4.65 -22.08
N ARG A 565 -6.00 3.42 -21.95
CA ARG A 565 -7.39 3.14 -21.57
C ARG A 565 -7.59 3.14 -20.06
N PHE A 566 -7.34 4.27 -19.40
CA PHE A 566 -7.47 4.42 -17.95
C PHE A 566 -8.83 3.98 -17.41
N SER A 567 -9.89 4.20 -18.20
CA SER A 567 -11.27 3.81 -17.84
C SER A 567 -11.45 2.29 -17.65
N MET A 568 -10.69 1.47 -18.38
CA MET A 568 -10.76 0.00 -18.31
C MET A 568 -10.09 -0.53 -17.03
N ILE A 569 -9.03 0.11 -16.56
CA ILE A 569 -8.32 -0.28 -15.34
C ILE A 569 -9.17 0.02 -14.08
N GLY A 570 -10.09 0.98 -14.18
CA GLY A 570 -10.93 1.41 -13.08
C GLY A 570 -10.15 2.27 -12.10
N ASN A 571 -10.14 1.86 -10.83
CA ASN A 571 -9.56 2.63 -9.76
C ASN A 571 -8.04 2.41 -9.67
N LEU A 572 -7.31 2.81 -10.72
CA LEU A 572 -5.84 2.68 -10.83
C LEU A 572 -5.11 3.20 -9.57
N ALA A 573 -5.64 4.28 -8.99
CA ALA A 573 -5.22 4.89 -7.73
C ALA A 573 -5.28 3.95 -6.50
N HIS A 574 -5.95 2.81 -6.55
CA HIS A 574 -6.05 1.86 -5.42
C HIS A 574 -5.28 0.57 -5.67
N LEU A 575 -4.79 0.36 -6.90
CA LEU A 575 -4.05 -0.84 -7.24
C LEU A 575 -2.62 -0.80 -6.70
N GLY A 576 -2.00 0.38 -6.59
CA GLY A 576 -0.60 0.47 -6.16
C GLY A 576 0.37 -0.21 -7.13
N LEU A 577 0.11 -0.09 -8.44
CA LEU A 577 0.95 -0.71 -9.48
C LEU A 577 2.40 -0.20 -9.42
N ALA A 578 3.33 -1.08 -9.80
CA ALA A 578 4.75 -0.75 -9.86
C ALA A 578 5.07 0.27 -10.95
N TYR A 579 4.51 0.06 -12.16
CA TYR A 579 4.66 0.92 -13.34
C TYR A 579 3.61 0.59 -14.41
N LEU A 580 3.51 1.45 -15.44
CA LEU A 580 2.82 1.16 -16.70
C LEU A 580 3.82 1.14 -17.86
N LYS A 581 3.80 0.08 -18.65
CA LYS A 581 4.58 -0.04 -19.88
C LYS A 581 3.72 0.36 -21.07
N ILE A 582 4.11 1.43 -21.75
CA ILE A 582 3.44 1.98 -22.93
C ILE A 582 3.72 1.08 -24.13
N ASP A 583 2.65 0.72 -24.84
CA ASP A 583 2.76 -0.09 -26.05
C ASP A 583 3.67 0.58 -27.09
N GLY A 584 4.60 -0.19 -27.65
CA GLY A 584 5.59 0.31 -28.59
C GLY A 584 5.02 0.96 -29.86
N SER A 585 3.74 0.71 -30.17
CA SER A 585 3.04 1.32 -31.32
C SER A 585 2.98 2.84 -31.24
N TYR A 586 2.82 3.37 -30.02
CA TYR A 586 2.81 4.79 -29.74
C TYR A 586 4.22 5.39 -29.58
N ILE A 587 5.24 4.55 -29.45
CA ILE A 587 6.63 4.96 -29.22
C ILE A 587 7.40 5.06 -30.54
N ARG A 588 7.18 4.12 -31.45
CA ARG A 588 7.86 4.11 -32.76
C ARG A 588 7.65 5.43 -33.49
N ASN A 589 8.73 6.06 -33.93
CA ASN A 589 8.74 7.37 -34.60
C ASN A 589 8.12 8.53 -33.79
N ILE A 590 8.08 8.44 -32.45
CA ILE A 590 7.51 9.51 -31.60
C ILE A 590 8.22 10.86 -31.76
N ASP A 591 9.48 10.84 -32.20
CA ASP A 591 10.30 12.00 -32.53
C ASP A 591 9.90 12.69 -33.85
N GLN A 592 9.19 11.98 -34.73
CA GLN A 592 8.76 12.46 -36.04
C GLN A 592 7.25 12.72 -36.10
N GLU A 593 6.47 12.06 -35.22
CA GLU A 593 5.01 12.06 -35.26
C GLU A 593 4.40 12.82 -34.07
N GLN A 594 4.08 14.11 -34.27
CA GLN A 594 3.59 15.01 -33.20
C GLN A 594 2.35 14.48 -32.45
N HIS A 595 1.45 13.77 -33.12
CA HIS A 595 0.24 13.25 -32.49
C HIS A 595 0.54 12.16 -31.45
N LYS A 596 1.56 11.31 -31.69
CA LYS A 596 2.05 10.32 -30.71
C LYS A 596 2.66 11.03 -29.50
N ARG A 597 3.50 12.05 -29.76
CA ARG A 597 4.11 12.89 -28.71
C ARG A 597 3.04 13.51 -27.80
N LEU A 598 2.03 14.17 -28.37
CA LEU A 598 0.94 14.79 -27.59
C LEU A 598 0.14 13.77 -26.78
N PHE A 599 -0.12 12.59 -27.33
CA PHE A 599 -0.81 11.52 -26.63
C PHE A 599 0.01 11.01 -25.44
N ILE A 600 1.29 10.67 -25.64
CA ILE A 600 2.16 10.19 -24.56
C ILE A 600 2.39 11.26 -23.49
N GLU A 601 2.50 12.55 -23.85
CA GLU A 601 2.54 13.65 -22.87
C GLU A 601 1.26 13.72 -22.01
N ALA A 602 0.09 13.42 -22.58
CA ALA A 602 -1.15 13.34 -21.81
C ALA A 602 -1.17 12.13 -20.87
N VAL A 603 -0.72 10.96 -21.35
CA VAL A 603 -0.61 9.73 -20.53
C VAL A 603 0.37 9.94 -19.37
N GLN A 604 1.53 10.55 -19.64
CA GLN A 604 2.54 10.88 -18.65
C GLN A 604 2.03 11.84 -17.58
N ARG A 605 1.26 12.87 -17.95
CA ARG A 605 0.64 13.78 -16.96
C ARG A 605 -0.34 13.05 -16.04
N ALA A 606 -1.15 12.15 -16.59
CA ALA A 606 -2.07 11.35 -15.80
C ALA A 606 -1.30 10.42 -14.84
N ALA A 607 -0.34 9.64 -15.34
CA ALA A 607 0.45 8.73 -14.53
C ALA A 607 1.28 9.46 -13.44
N HIS A 608 1.90 10.59 -13.79
CA HIS A 608 2.70 11.39 -12.86
C HIS A 608 1.86 11.99 -11.71
N SER A 609 0.58 12.32 -11.94
CA SER A 609 -0.31 12.85 -10.89
C SER A 609 -0.55 11.88 -9.72
N ILE A 610 -0.25 10.60 -9.93
CA ILE A 610 -0.33 9.53 -8.92
C ILE A 610 1.03 8.85 -8.67
N ASP A 611 2.13 9.52 -9.05
CA ASP A 611 3.51 9.03 -8.95
C ASP A 611 3.77 7.69 -9.65
N LEU A 612 2.94 7.28 -10.61
CA LEU A 612 3.06 6.00 -11.32
C LEU A 612 4.08 6.11 -12.47
N PRO A 613 5.21 5.39 -12.46
CA PRO A 613 6.22 5.47 -13.50
C PRO A 613 5.71 4.91 -14.82
N LEU A 614 6.01 5.62 -15.90
CA LEU A 614 5.88 5.11 -17.26
C LEU A 614 7.20 4.51 -17.74
N ILE A 615 7.08 3.41 -18.48
CA ILE A 615 8.17 2.77 -19.21
C ILE A 615 7.77 2.68 -20.68
N ALA A 616 8.62 3.12 -21.59
CA ALA A 616 8.36 2.99 -23.03
C ALA A 616 8.90 1.65 -23.56
N GLU A 617 8.05 0.89 -24.24
CA GLU A 617 8.46 -0.33 -24.93
C GLU A 617 8.91 -0.02 -26.36
N ARG A 618 9.75 -0.90 -26.91
CA ARG A 618 10.24 -0.86 -28.30
C ARG A 618 10.92 0.46 -28.69
N VAL A 619 11.77 0.99 -27.81
CA VAL A 619 12.66 2.10 -28.17
C VAL A 619 13.79 1.57 -29.05
N GLU A 620 13.83 1.99 -30.31
CA GLU A 620 14.78 1.50 -31.32
C GLU A 620 15.84 2.55 -31.66
N THR A 621 15.52 3.84 -31.51
CA THR A 621 16.41 4.94 -31.89
C THR A 621 16.70 5.90 -30.75
N GLU A 622 17.86 6.57 -30.84
CA GLU A 622 18.24 7.59 -29.89
C GLU A 622 17.32 8.84 -29.95
N GLY A 623 16.75 9.14 -31.13
CA GLY A 623 15.78 10.22 -31.30
C GLY A 623 14.51 10.00 -30.46
N GLU A 624 13.93 8.80 -30.54
CA GLU A 624 12.80 8.39 -29.69
C GLU A 624 13.14 8.52 -28.21
N ARG A 625 14.32 8.03 -27.79
CA ARG A 625 14.78 8.12 -26.39
C ARG A 625 14.88 9.56 -25.89
N LEU A 626 15.42 10.48 -26.68
CA LEU A 626 15.58 11.88 -26.29
C LEU A 626 14.23 12.54 -26.04
N VAL A 627 13.24 12.29 -26.89
CA VAL A 627 11.88 12.79 -26.73
C VAL A 627 11.21 12.22 -25.48
N LEU A 628 11.36 10.91 -25.23
CA LEU A 628 10.82 10.27 -24.01
C LEU A 628 11.47 10.83 -22.74
N ARG A 629 12.78 11.13 -22.79
CA ARG A 629 13.51 11.76 -21.68
C ARG A 629 13.00 13.19 -21.41
N GLU A 630 12.73 13.98 -22.46
CA GLU A 630 12.14 15.33 -22.32
C GLU A 630 10.75 15.29 -21.67
N MET A 631 9.96 14.26 -21.95
CA MET A 631 8.65 14.05 -21.34
C MET A 631 8.73 13.59 -19.87
N GLY A 632 9.90 13.11 -19.41
CA GLY A 632 10.06 12.56 -18.07
C GLY A 632 9.59 11.11 -17.93
N VAL A 633 9.60 10.33 -19.01
CA VAL A 633 9.37 8.87 -18.95
C VAL A 633 10.46 8.21 -18.09
N GLY A 634 10.09 7.31 -17.19
CA GLY A 634 11.00 6.76 -16.18
C GLY A 634 11.95 5.69 -16.70
N GLY A 635 11.47 4.82 -17.60
CA GLY A 635 12.27 3.73 -18.14
C GLY A 635 12.04 3.48 -19.62
N ILE A 636 12.96 2.75 -20.25
CA ILE A 636 12.88 2.34 -21.64
C ILE A 636 13.28 0.87 -21.80
N GLN A 637 12.67 0.21 -22.78
CA GLN A 637 12.96 -1.14 -23.22
C GLN A 637 12.94 -1.18 -24.74
N GLY A 638 13.84 -1.93 -25.39
CA GLY A 638 13.86 -2.07 -26.83
C GLY A 638 15.24 -2.37 -27.40
N GLN A 639 15.34 -2.42 -28.73
CA GLN A 639 16.57 -2.74 -29.45
C GLN A 639 17.73 -1.82 -29.06
N LEU A 640 17.45 -0.54 -28.77
CA LEU A 640 18.45 0.45 -28.40
C LEU A 640 19.24 0.06 -27.15
N VAL A 641 18.60 -0.66 -26.21
CA VAL A 641 19.20 -1.03 -24.92
C VAL A 641 19.68 -2.48 -24.88
N GLY A 642 19.18 -3.32 -25.78
CA GLY A 642 19.62 -4.70 -25.94
C GLY A 642 18.49 -5.62 -26.41
N GLU A 643 18.86 -6.61 -27.23
CA GLU A 643 17.97 -7.72 -27.59
C GLU A 643 17.77 -8.69 -26.42
N PRO A 644 16.67 -9.47 -26.43
CA PRO A 644 16.52 -10.61 -25.55
C PRO A 644 17.69 -11.59 -25.71
N ALA A 645 18.35 -11.94 -24.61
CA ALA A 645 19.45 -12.89 -24.61
C ALA A 645 19.37 -13.84 -23.41
N PRO A 646 20.03 -15.02 -23.46
CA PRO A 646 20.24 -15.84 -22.27
C PRO A 646 20.98 -15.04 -21.19
N TRP A 647 20.76 -15.40 -19.93
CA TRP A 647 21.49 -14.77 -18.82
C TRP A 647 23.00 -15.03 -18.96
N ARG A 648 23.81 -14.00 -18.76
CA ARG A 648 25.28 -14.07 -18.81
C ARG A 648 25.89 -14.07 -17.42
#